data_AF-A0A1H3E6U0-F1
#
_entry.id   AF-A0A1H3E6U0-F1
#
_cell.length_a   1.000
_cell.length_b   1.000
_cell.length_c   1.000
_cell.angle_alpha   90.00
_cell.angle_beta   90.00
_cell.angle_gamma   90.00
#
_symmetry.space_group_name_H-M   'P 1'
#
loop_
_entity.id
_entity.type
_entity.pdbx_description
1 polymer ?
#
loop_
_entity_poly.entity_id
_entity_poly.type
_entity_poly.pdbx_seq_one_letter_code
_entity_poly.pdbx_strand_id
1 'polypeptide(L)'
;MAAISLAHITPDFVPDTEADFLACLESWEWRIYSGQLYKIMVKAEGDDGEGFTMPFIPNVNQRRFIEDLHYRNVILKARQLGFCLDPSTRVLTANLEWVRIDSLKEGDQLVACDEHVPGGRGAARSMRTATVQRTVTMQAERFKITLDDGREVICTANHPWLTTKASVGTKWRSISGDGNNVVGRIKVGTKIRSIAKPWDEPTYEDGWFGGMIDGEGSIAKSCSSGCEINVSQRNGAVWDRMVAYAQRRGYSARIENDTERKTKLGKTPVPKLCFTRMNELFQLVGQTRPSRMIGRAFWEGKGLPGKRNANNDAWATVVAIEPMGIGDVVDLQTSTRTYIAEGLVSHNTTLIAILWLDHALFNSDQRCGIIAHSLDDAEVIFRDKVKFAYNNLPEHVQATMPLKRETAKELLFAHNNSGIRVATSMRSGTIHRLHVSEMGKIAAKFPEKAVEIVTGSLPAVPTSGIAVIESTAEGQEGEFFEIANRAERIMQAGKIPNITQFKFHFFPWWMEPGYTLDDAEGITVTPEDHDYFDTIQREQRCTIHQGQRLWYVAKRENDFSGDQEKMWREMPSTPTECWMQSTEGKFYTKQLAAARMQGRITRIPHVTSVAVNTFWDIGAGDGSGIWAMQHIGPQERFLRYFEGWSEGYAHYVKMLRDTGWIFGVHFLPHDAMQQRQLADRVGSPLDFLTELAPDWRFQIVPRVETIQHGISMTREAFSRAYFDEEGCAPGLNHLELYGKKWNARLGTWSHEPEKLAGHSEAADSLRQWAQGYDPRLINIQRRPRRRARGGMAS
;
A
#
# COMPACT_ATOMS: atom_id res chain seq x y z
N MET A 1 -53.59 8.94 6.60
CA MET A 1 -52.52 7.94 6.78
C MET A 1 -51.86 8.21 8.13
N ALA A 2 -51.40 7.20 8.85
CA ALA A 2 -50.69 7.42 10.11
C ALA A 2 -49.24 7.81 9.82
N ALA A 3 -48.69 8.77 10.56
CA ALA A 3 -47.28 9.13 10.45
C ALA A 3 -46.41 8.06 11.11
N ILE A 4 -45.29 7.70 10.48
CA ILE A 4 -44.31 6.78 11.06
C ILE A 4 -43.58 7.47 12.20
N SER A 5 -43.42 6.78 13.33
CA SER A 5 -42.63 7.25 14.46
C SER A 5 -41.14 7.04 14.19
N LEU A 6 -40.33 8.07 14.43
CA LEU A 6 -38.86 8.06 14.32
C LEU A 6 -38.21 6.88 15.08
N ALA A 7 -38.84 6.42 16.16
CA ALA A 7 -38.39 5.27 16.96
C ALA A 7 -38.44 3.91 16.24
N HIS A 8 -38.92 3.85 14.98
CA HIS A 8 -39.03 2.62 14.18
C HIS A 8 -38.29 2.67 12.83
N ILE A 9 -37.52 3.73 12.54
CA ILE A 9 -36.78 3.85 11.28
C ILE A 9 -35.42 3.15 11.39
N THR A 10 -35.40 1.85 11.06
CA THR A 10 -34.17 1.05 10.98
C THR A 10 -33.43 1.27 9.65
N PRO A 11 -32.11 1.02 9.56
CA PRO A 11 -31.35 1.24 8.32
C PRO A 11 -31.83 0.47 7.07
N ASP A 12 -32.53 -0.65 7.26
CA ASP A 12 -33.12 -1.47 6.19
C ASP A 12 -34.51 -0.99 5.74
N PHE A 13 -35.11 -0.02 6.43
CA PHE A 13 -36.41 0.53 6.07
C PHE A 13 -36.38 1.23 4.71
N VAL A 14 -37.29 0.85 3.81
CA VAL A 14 -37.47 1.45 2.49
C VAL A 14 -38.72 2.34 2.52
N PRO A 15 -38.60 3.67 2.32
CA PRO A 15 -39.75 4.56 2.32
C PRO A 15 -40.60 4.41 1.04
N ASP A 16 -41.89 4.08 1.21
CA ASP A 16 -42.85 3.95 0.11
C ASP A 16 -43.47 5.30 -0.32
N THR A 17 -43.49 6.31 0.55
CA THR A 17 -43.99 7.66 0.24
C THR A 17 -42.95 8.76 0.48
N GLU A 18 -43.17 9.93 -0.11
CA GLU A 18 -42.35 11.13 0.12
C GLU A 18 -42.35 11.57 1.60
N ALA A 19 -43.47 11.37 2.32
CA ALA A 19 -43.54 11.65 3.75
C ALA A 19 -42.66 10.69 4.57
N ASP A 20 -42.64 9.41 4.20
CA ASP A 20 -41.76 8.42 4.84
C ASP A 20 -40.29 8.73 4.53
N PHE A 21 -39.98 9.13 3.29
CA PHE A 21 -38.63 9.52 2.89
C PHE A 21 -38.14 10.74 3.69
N LEU A 22 -38.98 11.76 3.87
CA LEU A 22 -38.64 12.93 4.70
C LEU A 22 -38.42 12.56 6.17
N ALA A 23 -39.25 11.68 6.75
CA ALA A 23 -39.03 11.17 8.11
C ALA A 23 -37.70 10.38 8.23
N CYS A 24 -37.34 9.61 7.21
CA CYS A 24 -36.07 8.88 7.16
C CYS A 24 -34.83 9.78 7.16
N LEU A 25 -34.93 11.01 6.64
CA LEU A 25 -33.83 11.96 6.63
C LEU A 25 -33.45 12.47 8.04
N GLU A 26 -34.33 12.39 9.03
CA GLU A 26 -34.00 12.76 10.41
C GLU A 26 -33.04 11.74 11.06
N SER A 27 -33.16 10.45 10.70
CA SER A 27 -32.30 9.37 11.22
C SER A 27 -30.93 9.35 10.55
N TRP A 28 -29.89 9.79 11.27
CA TRP A 28 -28.51 9.77 10.76
C TRP A 28 -28.01 8.36 10.43
N GLU A 29 -28.45 7.35 11.20
CA GLU A 29 -28.13 5.94 10.94
C GLU A 29 -28.73 5.51 9.60
N TRP A 30 -30.00 5.86 9.33
CA TRP A 30 -30.60 5.58 8.03
C TRP A 30 -29.87 6.32 6.89
N ARG A 31 -29.56 7.61 7.07
CA ARG A 31 -28.84 8.39 6.04
C ARG A 31 -27.51 7.76 5.63
N ILE A 32 -26.76 7.20 6.58
CA ILE A 32 -25.41 6.65 6.36
C ILE A 32 -25.40 5.15 6.06
N TYR A 33 -26.30 4.34 6.65
CA TYR A 33 -26.26 2.87 6.55
C TYR A 33 -27.24 2.25 5.53
N SER A 34 -28.28 2.96 5.10
CA SER A 34 -29.34 2.40 4.24
C SER A 34 -28.94 2.19 2.77
N GLY A 35 -27.95 2.92 2.28
CA GLY A 35 -27.67 3.02 0.85
C GLY A 35 -28.76 3.74 0.03
N GLN A 36 -29.73 4.43 0.66
CA GLN A 36 -30.79 5.13 -0.06
C GLN A 36 -30.44 6.60 -0.37
N LEU A 37 -29.77 7.29 0.57
CA LEU A 37 -29.46 8.72 0.44
C LEU A 37 -28.17 8.97 -0.35
N TYR A 38 -27.03 8.54 0.19
CA TYR A 38 -25.72 8.81 -0.41
C TYR A 38 -25.36 7.84 -1.51
N LYS A 39 -24.72 8.39 -2.54
CA LYS A 39 -24.17 7.62 -3.64
C LYS A 39 -22.73 8.06 -3.91
N ILE A 40 -21.77 7.16 -3.77
CA ILE A 40 -20.35 7.47 -4.00
C ILE A 40 -20.02 7.40 -5.48
N MET A 41 -19.09 8.25 -5.93
CA MET A 41 -18.32 7.98 -7.13
C MET A 41 -17.26 6.94 -6.75
N VAL A 42 -17.17 5.87 -7.52
CA VAL A 42 -15.88 5.19 -7.71
C VAL A 42 -15.43 5.47 -9.15
N LYS A 43 -14.15 5.25 -9.49
CA LYS A 43 -13.45 6.08 -10.48
C LYS A 43 -12.53 5.30 -11.42
N ALA A 44 -12.83 5.35 -12.72
CA ALA A 44 -11.83 4.99 -13.72
C ALA A 44 -10.70 6.03 -13.71
N GLU A 45 -9.56 5.63 -14.26
CA GLU A 45 -8.57 6.55 -14.81
C GLU A 45 -8.60 6.48 -16.35
N GLY A 46 -7.99 7.48 -16.97
CA GLY A 46 -8.34 8.00 -18.29
C GLY A 46 -8.66 9.49 -18.14
N ASP A 47 -7.96 10.34 -18.90
CA ASP A 47 -7.70 11.75 -18.54
C ASP A 47 -8.92 12.68 -18.45
N ASP A 48 -10.11 12.24 -18.89
CA ASP A 48 -11.34 13.06 -18.95
C ASP A 48 -12.12 13.12 -17.60
N GLY A 49 -11.95 12.13 -16.71
CA GLY A 49 -12.27 12.29 -15.28
C GLY A 49 -13.73 12.33 -14.79
N GLU A 50 -14.71 11.69 -15.45
CA GLU A 50 -16.08 11.51 -14.92
C GLU A 50 -16.38 10.08 -14.44
N GLY A 51 -17.04 9.96 -13.27
CA GLY A 51 -17.40 8.69 -12.63
C GLY A 51 -18.90 8.35 -12.54
N PHE A 52 -19.24 7.16 -12.04
CA PHE A 52 -20.61 6.67 -11.85
C PHE A 52 -20.95 6.42 -10.39
N THR A 53 -22.26 6.50 -10.17
CA THR A 53 -22.91 6.45 -8.87
C THR A 53 -23.33 5.04 -8.47
N MET A 54 -22.73 4.52 -7.41
CA MET A 54 -23.31 3.42 -6.62
C MET A 54 -23.91 3.97 -5.32
N PRO A 55 -24.89 3.31 -4.69
CA PRO A 55 -25.31 3.68 -3.34
C PRO A 55 -24.22 3.37 -2.32
N PHE A 56 -24.04 4.22 -1.31
CA PHE A 56 -23.01 4.06 -0.29
C PHE A 56 -23.53 3.26 0.91
N ILE A 57 -22.86 2.15 1.24
CA ILE A 57 -23.16 1.31 2.42
C ILE A 57 -21.82 1.00 3.13
N PRO A 58 -21.65 1.36 4.41
CA PRO A 58 -20.45 1.02 5.17
C PRO A 58 -20.29 -0.49 5.40
N ASN A 59 -19.06 -1.00 5.17
CA ASN A 59 -18.67 -2.36 5.56
C ASN A 59 -18.45 -2.48 7.08
N VAL A 60 -18.24 -3.70 7.60
CA VAL A 60 -18.14 -3.98 9.05
C VAL A 60 -17.11 -3.10 9.78
N ASN A 61 -15.89 -2.98 9.24
CA ASN A 61 -14.84 -2.14 9.83
C ASN A 61 -15.20 -0.65 9.78
N GLN A 62 -15.92 -0.22 8.74
CA GLN A 62 -16.37 1.16 8.57
C GLN A 62 -17.53 1.50 9.52
N ARG A 63 -18.45 0.56 9.78
CA ARG A 63 -19.51 0.68 10.81
C ARG A 63 -18.91 0.77 12.20
N ARG A 64 -18.00 -0.16 12.54
CA ARG A 64 -17.29 -0.15 13.83
C ARG A 64 -16.56 1.18 14.06
N PHE A 65 -15.89 1.75 13.05
CA PHE A 65 -15.27 3.08 13.16
C PHE A 65 -16.26 4.21 13.47
N ILE A 66 -17.48 4.15 12.91
CA ILE A 66 -18.54 5.14 13.13
C ILE A 66 -19.15 4.97 14.54
N GLU A 67 -19.35 3.73 14.99
CA GLU A 67 -19.81 3.37 16.33
C GLU A 67 -18.78 3.78 17.42
N ASP A 68 -17.49 3.60 17.16
CA ASP A 68 -16.39 3.99 18.05
C ASP A 68 -15.93 5.47 17.90
N LEU A 69 -16.63 6.31 17.14
CA LEU A 69 -16.14 7.65 16.76
C LEU A 69 -15.98 8.62 17.95
N HIS A 70 -14.79 9.23 18.08
CA HIS A 70 -14.44 10.19 19.13
C HIS A 70 -14.28 11.63 18.59
N TYR A 71 -14.02 12.61 19.46
CA TYR A 71 -13.69 13.99 19.06
C TYR A 71 -12.34 14.12 18.33
N ARG A 72 -11.38 13.25 18.59
CA ARG A 72 -10.10 13.19 17.88
C ARG A 72 -9.81 11.72 17.60
N ASN A 73 -9.57 11.35 16.34
CA ASN A 73 -9.38 9.96 15.92
C ASN A 73 -8.12 9.85 15.08
N VAL A 74 -7.32 8.81 15.31
CA VAL A 74 -6.19 8.45 14.47
C VAL A 74 -6.34 7.00 14.05
N ILE A 75 -6.41 6.77 12.74
CA ILE A 75 -6.55 5.46 12.11
C ILE A 75 -5.18 5.06 11.56
N LEU A 76 -4.62 4.00 12.14
CA LEU A 76 -3.47 3.31 11.58
C LEU A 76 -4.00 2.19 10.67
N LYS A 77 -3.79 2.31 9.35
CA LYS A 77 -4.38 1.38 8.36
C LYS A 77 -3.34 0.44 7.74
N ALA A 78 -3.78 -0.79 7.49
CA ALA A 78 -3.18 -1.72 6.54
C ALA A 78 -3.31 -1.19 5.08
N ARG A 79 -2.51 -1.73 4.16
CA ARG A 79 -2.53 -1.34 2.75
C ARG A 79 -3.52 -2.23 1.99
N GLN A 80 -4.73 -1.70 1.75
CA GLN A 80 -5.88 -2.49 1.31
C GLN A 80 -5.64 -3.29 0.00
N LEU A 81 -6.13 -4.53 0.00
CA LEU A 81 -6.30 -5.35 -1.19
C LEU A 81 -7.78 -5.32 -1.66
N GLY A 82 -7.98 -5.58 -2.95
CA GLY A 82 -9.24 -5.44 -3.67
C GLY A 82 -9.87 -6.76 -4.17
N PHE A 83 -10.43 -6.72 -5.38
CA PHE A 83 -11.41 -7.69 -5.88
C PHE A 83 -10.77 -8.71 -6.82
N CYS A 84 -10.82 -9.98 -6.43
CA CYS A 84 -9.92 -11.01 -6.95
C CYS A 84 -10.56 -11.96 -7.97
N LEU A 85 -9.74 -12.52 -8.89
CA LEU A 85 -10.11 -13.55 -9.90
C LEU A 85 -9.11 -14.73 -9.87
N ASP A 86 -9.52 -15.95 -10.22
CA ASP A 86 -8.63 -17.12 -10.21
C ASP A 86 -7.34 -16.93 -11.06
N PRO A 87 -6.15 -17.38 -10.62
CA PRO A 87 -4.86 -17.25 -11.34
C PRO A 87 -4.88 -17.65 -12.82
N SER A 88 -5.72 -18.62 -13.20
CA SER A 88 -5.85 -19.08 -14.58
C SER A 88 -6.57 -18.10 -15.50
N THR A 89 -7.30 -17.13 -14.94
CA THR A 89 -8.05 -16.09 -15.65
C THR A 89 -7.16 -15.31 -16.60
N ARG A 90 -7.45 -15.34 -17.90
CA ARG A 90 -6.68 -14.60 -18.90
C ARG A 90 -7.18 -13.17 -19.02
N VAL A 91 -6.27 -12.21 -18.97
CA VAL A 91 -6.52 -10.79 -19.17
C VAL A 91 -5.95 -10.36 -20.52
N LEU A 92 -6.68 -9.50 -21.23
CA LEU A 92 -6.28 -9.02 -22.55
C LEU A 92 -5.26 -7.86 -22.42
N THR A 93 -4.02 -8.08 -22.87
CA THR A 93 -2.98 -7.03 -22.90
C THR A 93 -3.23 -6.00 -24.00
N ALA A 94 -2.64 -4.82 -23.90
CA ALA A 94 -2.64 -3.79 -24.94
C ALA A 94 -1.83 -4.17 -26.20
N ASN A 95 -1.08 -5.28 -26.18
CA ASN A 95 -0.53 -5.90 -27.39
C ASN A 95 -1.47 -6.94 -28.02
N LEU A 96 -2.69 -7.07 -27.47
CA LEU A 96 -3.71 -8.03 -27.82
C LEU A 96 -3.23 -9.47 -27.66
N GLU A 97 -2.86 -9.81 -26.44
CA GLU A 97 -2.46 -11.16 -26.01
C GLU A 97 -3.27 -11.54 -24.78
N TRP A 98 -3.63 -12.82 -24.64
CA TRP A 98 -4.39 -13.34 -23.50
C TRP A 98 -3.41 -13.91 -22.48
N VAL A 99 -3.02 -13.09 -21.52
CA VAL A 99 -1.99 -13.39 -20.51
C VAL A 99 -2.67 -13.72 -19.19
N ARG A 100 -2.22 -14.76 -18.47
CA ARG A 100 -2.81 -15.14 -17.18
C ARG A 100 -2.63 -14.03 -16.15
N ILE A 101 -3.64 -13.79 -15.32
CA ILE A 101 -3.66 -12.71 -14.32
C ILE A 101 -2.51 -12.85 -13.29
N ASP A 102 -2.09 -14.07 -12.98
CA ASP A 102 -0.94 -14.37 -12.11
C ASP A 102 0.44 -14.04 -12.69
N SER A 103 0.52 -13.83 -14.01
CA SER A 103 1.77 -13.54 -14.73
C SER A 103 1.96 -12.05 -15.06
N LEU A 104 0.94 -11.23 -14.79
CA LEU A 104 0.95 -9.77 -14.98
C LEU A 104 1.77 -9.04 -13.92
N LYS A 105 2.52 -8.02 -14.34
CA LYS A 105 3.47 -7.26 -13.51
C LYS A 105 3.18 -5.76 -13.56
N GLU A 106 3.64 -5.05 -12.54
CA GLU A 106 3.55 -3.59 -12.49
C GLU A 106 4.18 -2.95 -13.73
N GLY A 107 3.42 -2.08 -14.40
CA GLY A 107 3.81 -1.47 -15.68
C GLY A 107 3.24 -2.15 -16.93
N ASP A 108 2.72 -3.38 -16.85
CA ASP A 108 2.10 -4.05 -18.00
C ASP A 108 0.85 -3.28 -18.47
N GLN A 109 0.68 -3.17 -19.79
CA GLN A 109 -0.46 -2.46 -20.38
C GLN A 109 -1.58 -3.43 -20.81
N LEU A 110 -2.82 -3.06 -20.49
CA LEU A 110 -4.02 -3.89 -20.66
C LEU A 110 -5.11 -3.19 -21.46
N VAL A 111 -5.96 -3.98 -22.13
CA VAL A 111 -7.25 -3.49 -22.64
C VAL A 111 -8.22 -3.39 -21.46
N ALA A 112 -8.93 -2.28 -21.43
CA ALA A 112 -9.85 -1.89 -20.38
C ALA A 112 -11.01 -1.06 -20.96
N CYS A 113 -11.84 -0.46 -20.11
CA CYS A 113 -12.79 0.56 -20.54
C CYS A 113 -13.01 1.64 -19.48
N ASP A 114 -13.73 2.69 -19.86
CA ASP A 114 -14.36 3.55 -18.88
C ASP A 114 -15.18 2.64 -17.93
N GLU A 115 -14.84 2.66 -16.65
CA GLU A 115 -15.70 2.12 -15.58
C GLU A 115 -17.11 2.72 -15.69
N HIS A 116 -17.23 3.90 -16.34
CA HIS A 116 -18.33 4.86 -16.31
C HIS A 116 -18.97 5.12 -17.67
N VAL A 117 -20.30 5.30 -17.70
CA VAL A 117 -20.92 5.97 -18.86
C VAL A 117 -20.66 7.47 -18.67
N PRO A 118 -19.96 8.16 -19.58
CA PRO A 118 -19.73 9.60 -19.47
C PRO A 118 -21.04 10.39 -19.46
N GLY A 119 -21.00 11.63 -18.99
CA GLY A 119 -22.15 12.52 -18.97
C GLY A 119 -22.71 12.84 -20.37
N GLY A 120 -24.00 13.20 -20.41
CA GLY A 120 -24.64 13.73 -21.61
C GLY A 120 -25.51 12.75 -22.41
N ARG A 121 -26.41 13.32 -23.22
CA ARG A 121 -27.48 12.58 -23.93
C ARG A 121 -26.92 11.74 -25.09
N GLY A 122 -26.75 10.44 -24.85
CA GLY A 122 -26.28 9.46 -25.84
C GLY A 122 -24.84 8.98 -25.64
N ALA A 123 -24.17 9.43 -24.57
CA ALA A 123 -22.86 8.96 -24.16
C ALA A 123 -22.86 7.45 -23.81
N ALA A 124 -21.68 6.84 -23.85
CA ALA A 124 -21.48 5.42 -23.55
C ALA A 124 -20.00 5.15 -23.19
N ARG A 125 -19.76 4.09 -22.42
CA ARG A 125 -18.42 3.54 -22.16
C ARG A 125 -17.61 3.37 -23.45
N SER A 126 -16.39 3.88 -23.43
CA SER A 126 -15.33 3.70 -24.43
C SER A 126 -14.26 2.76 -23.88
N MET A 127 -13.52 2.11 -24.77
CA MET A 127 -12.40 1.24 -24.40
C MET A 127 -11.16 2.10 -24.15
N ARG A 128 -10.33 1.63 -23.21
CA ARG A 128 -9.15 2.32 -22.68
C ARG A 128 -7.95 1.39 -22.65
N THR A 129 -6.79 1.99 -22.52
CA THR A 129 -5.53 1.34 -22.18
C THR A 129 -5.28 1.57 -20.69
N ALA A 130 -5.17 0.48 -19.92
CA ALA A 130 -4.82 0.54 -18.50
C ALA A 130 -3.36 0.15 -18.30
N THR A 131 -2.78 0.57 -17.18
CA THR A 131 -1.49 0.09 -16.68
C THR A 131 -1.75 -0.71 -15.41
N VAL A 132 -1.13 -1.89 -15.26
CA VAL A 132 -1.10 -2.63 -13.99
C VAL A 132 -0.32 -1.80 -12.98
N GLN A 133 -1.01 -1.43 -11.90
CA GLN A 133 -0.45 -0.72 -10.74
C GLN A 133 -0.02 -1.68 -9.65
N ARG A 134 -0.66 -2.86 -9.53
CA ARG A 134 -0.30 -3.95 -8.61
C ARG A 134 -0.96 -5.27 -9.01
N THR A 135 -0.28 -6.38 -8.78
CA THR A 135 -0.82 -7.76 -8.83
C THR A 135 -0.55 -8.44 -7.49
N VAL A 136 -1.53 -9.12 -6.88
CA VAL A 136 -1.35 -9.83 -5.59
C VAL A 136 -2.20 -11.09 -5.55
N THR A 137 -1.62 -12.25 -5.25
CA THR A 137 -2.37 -13.50 -5.06
C THR A 137 -2.93 -13.54 -3.63
N MET A 138 -4.04 -14.21 -3.40
CA MET A 138 -4.55 -14.56 -2.07
C MET A 138 -5.44 -15.79 -2.21
N GLN A 139 -5.97 -16.29 -1.11
CA GLN A 139 -7.10 -17.22 -1.18
C GLN A 139 -8.35 -16.63 -0.53
N ALA A 140 -9.49 -17.03 -1.10
CA ALA A 140 -10.84 -16.66 -0.71
C ALA A 140 -11.84 -17.68 -1.27
N GLU A 141 -13.11 -17.61 -0.85
CA GLU A 141 -14.18 -18.43 -1.43
C GLU A 141 -14.38 -18.10 -2.92
N ARG A 142 -14.25 -19.11 -3.78
CA ARG A 142 -14.37 -19.01 -5.24
C ARG A 142 -15.71 -19.52 -5.74
N PHE A 143 -16.19 -18.86 -6.79
CA PHE A 143 -17.41 -19.21 -7.50
C PHE A 143 -17.13 -19.23 -9.00
N LYS A 144 -17.51 -20.32 -9.66
CA LYS A 144 -17.45 -20.45 -11.11
C LYS A 144 -18.73 -19.90 -11.72
N ILE A 145 -18.60 -18.98 -12.66
CA ILE A 145 -19.65 -18.50 -13.53
C ILE A 145 -19.48 -19.18 -14.90
N THR A 146 -20.42 -20.05 -15.27
CA THR A 146 -20.48 -20.65 -16.61
C THR A 146 -21.40 -19.81 -17.50
N LEU A 147 -20.98 -19.57 -18.74
CA LEU A 147 -21.67 -18.71 -19.71
C LEU A 147 -22.31 -19.50 -20.86
N ASP A 148 -23.35 -18.91 -21.47
CA ASP A 148 -24.09 -19.45 -22.62
C ASP A 148 -23.22 -19.70 -23.87
N ASP A 149 -22.04 -19.10 -23.93
CA ASP A 149 -21.06 -19.29 -25.00
C ASP A 149 -19.89 -20.20 -24.67
N GLY A 150 -20.01 -21.00 -23.59
CA GLY A 150 -19.07 -22.05 -23.21
C GLY A 150 -17.86 -21.58 -22.41
N ARG A 151 -17.71 -20.28 -22.16
CA ARG A 151 -16.68 -19.75 -21.24
C ARG A 151 -17.05 -20.01 -19.79
N GLU A 152 -16.03 -20.24 -18.97
CA GLU A 152 -16.14 -20.30 -17.52
C GLU A 152 -15.19 -19.25 -16.91
N VAL A 153 -15.61 -18.59 -15.83
CA VAL A 153 -14.80 -17.60 -15.12
C VAL A 153 -14.93 -17.84 -13.62
N ILE A 154 -13.81 -17.91 -12.90
CA ILE A 154 -13.77 -18.20 -11.47
C ILE A 154 -13.41 -16.91 -10.72
N CYS A 155 -14.27 -16.48 -9.79
CA CYS A 155 -14.12 -15.21 -9.08
C CYS A 155 -14.60 -15.28 -7.63
N THR A 156 -14.23 -14.31 -6.79
CA THR A 156 -14.81 -14.19 -5.45
C THR A 156 -16.26 -13.72 -5.49
N ALA A 157 -17.05 -14.01 -4.44
CA ALA A 157 -18.48 -13.68 -4.39
C ALA A 157 -18.78 -12.19 -4.68
N ASN A 158 -17.89 -11.31 -4.19
CA ASN A 158 -18.01 -9.85 -4.30
C ASN A 158 -17.46 -9.28 -5.60
N HIS A 159 -16.91 -10.10 -6.51
CA HIS A 159 -16.26 -9.60 -7.72
C HIS A 159 -17.26 -8.87 -8.64
N PRO A 160 -17.03 -7.58 -8.98
CA PRO A 160 -17.99 -6.77 -9.71
C PRO A 160 -17.83 -6.93 -11.23
N TRP A 161 -18.84 -7.49 -11.90
CA TRP A 161 -18.90 -7.62 -13.35
C TRP A 161 -19.83 -6.59 -14.00
N LEU A 162 -19.48 -6.04 -15.17
CA LEU A 162 -20.37 -5.17 -15.94
C LEU A 162 -21.48 -5.97 -16.64
N THR A 163 -22.76 -5.70 -16.32
CA THR A 163 -23.91 -6.51 -16.79
C THR A 163 -25.05 -5.70 -17.44
N THR A 164 -26.07 -6.40 -17.95
CA THR A 164 -27.43 -5.87 -18.17
C THR A 164 -28.49 -6.90 -17.79
N LYS A 165 -29.72 -6.42 -17.54
CA LYS A 165 -30.96 -7.19 -17.40
C LYS A 165 -32.02 -6.46 -18.21
N ALA A 166 -32.37 -7.02 -19.37
CA ALA A 166 -33.39 -6.57 -20.35
C ALA A 166 -33.41 -5.05 -20.69
N SER A 167 -32.96 -4.71 -21.91
CA SER A 167 -33.12 -3.42 -22.62
C SER A 167 -32.69 -2.10 -21.93
N VAL A 168 -32.35 -2.11 -20.64
CA VAL A 168 -31.92 -0.94 -19.85
C VAL A 168 -30.39 -0.91 -19.69
N GLY A 169 -29.86 0.28 -19.41
CA GLY A 169 -28.43 0.59 -19.38
C GLY A 169 -27.55 -0.33 -18.52
N THR A 170 -26.28 -0.42 -18.92
CA THR A 170 -25.32 -1.40 -18.41
C THR A 170 -24.82 -1.07 -17.00
N LYS A 171 -24.98 -2.01 -16.06
CA LYS A 171 -24.87 -1.85 -14.60
C LYS A 171 -24.00 -2.95 -13.97
N TRP A 172 -23.24 -2.62 -12.94
CA TRP A 172 -22.29 -3.53 -12.30
C TRP A 172 -22.94 -4.44 -11.26
N ARG A 173 -22.53 -5.71 -11.21
CA ARG A 173 -23.12 -6.76 -10.36
C ARG A 173 -22.09 -7.79 -9.92
N SER A 174 -22.18 -8.26 -8.69
CA SER A 174 -21.42 -9.41 -8.15
C SER A 174 -22.36 -10.57 -7.83
N ILE A 175 -21.82 -11.72 -7.42
CA ILE A 175 -22.61 -12.91 -7.06
C ILE A 175 -23.34 -12.69 -5.73
N SER A 176 -22.62 -12.21 -4.71
CA SER A 176 -23.20 -11.79 -3.43
C SER A 176 -24.24 -10.67 -3.60
N GLY A 177 -24.08 -9.82 -4.61
CA GLY A 177 -24.84 -8.57 -4.75
C GLY A 177 -24.29 -7.44 -3.88
N ASP A 178 -23.15 -7.70 -3.24
CA ASP A 178 -22.41 -6.82 -2.34
C ASP A 178 -21.00 -6.58 -2.91
N GLY A 179 -20.24 -5.67 -2.30
CA GLY A 179 -18.97 -5.18 -2.85
C GLY A 179 -19.13 -3.88 -3.64
N ASN A 180 -18.00 -3.27 -4.00
CA ASN A 180 -18.02 -1.93 -4.56
C ASN A 180 -18.62 -1.89 -5.96
N ASN A 181 -19.31 -0.79 -6.23
CA ASN A 181 -20.08 -0.47 -7.43
C ASN A 181 -21.27 -1.37 -7.79
N VAL A 182 -21.50 -2.43 -7.02
CA VAL A 182 -22.55 -3.41 -7.30
C VAL A 182 -23.94 -2.82 -7.03
N VAL A 183 -24.86 -2.98 -7.98
CA VAL A 183 -26.28 -2.62 -7.83
C VAL A 183 -27.18 -3.86 -7.76
N GLY A 184 -26.72 -4.87 -7.02
CA GLY A 184 -27.40 -6.13 -6.69
C GLY A 184 -26.99 -7.36 -7.54
N ARG A 185 -27.40 -8.55 -7.08
CA ARG A 185 -26.92 -9.89 -7.52
C ARG A 185 -26.92 -10.16 -9.03
N ILE A 186 -25.84 -10.78 -9.52
CA ILE A 186 -25.85 -11.69 -10.67
C ILE A 186 -26.72 -12.90 -10.30
N LYS A 187 -27.50 -13.38 -11.27
CA LYS A 187 -28.25 -14.64 -11.23
C LYS A 187 -28.15 -15.30 -12.60
N VAL A 188 -28.47 -16.58 -12.72
CA VAL A 188 -28.72 -17.23 -14.01
C VAL A 188 -29.68 -16.36 -14.85
N GLY A 189 -29.37 -16.20 -16.15
CA GLY A 189 -30.05 -15.27 -17.05
C GLY A 189 -29.52 -13.82 -17.03
N THR A 190 -28.56 -13.48 -16.16
CA THR A 190 -27.89 -12.16 -16.19
C THR A 190 -26.87 -12.12 -17.33
N LYS A 191 -26.85 -11.04 -18.12
CA LYS A 191 -25.91 -10.89 -19.23
C LYS A 191 -24.69 -10.06 -18.81
N ILE A 192 -23.49 -10.63 -18.86
CA ILE A 192 -22.20 -9.95 -18.61
C ILE A 192 -21.65 -9.41 -19.94
N ARG A 193 -21.06 -8.21 -19.91
CA ARG A 193 -20.56 -7.52 -21.10
C ARG A 193 -19.32 -8.22 -21.63
N SER A 194 -19.35 -8.60 -22.91
CA SER A 194 -18.26 -9.24 -23.63
C SER A 194 -17.62 -8.25 -24.62
N ILE A 195 -16.28 -8.17 -24.65
CA ILE A 195 -15.50 -7.31 -25.57
C ILE A 195 -14.95 -8.13 -26.74
N ALA A 196 -14.17 -9.15 -26.41
CA ALA A 196 -13.65 -10.19 -27.30
C ALA A 196 -13.54 -11.48 -26.48
N LYS A 197 -13.59 -12.65 -27.13
CA LYS A 197 -13.32 -13.92 -26.45
C LYS A 197 -11.81 -14.20 -26.48
N PRO A 198 -11.26 -14.93 -25.50
CA PRO A 198 -10.02 -15.68 -25.70
C PRO A 198 -10.10 -16.51 -26.99
N TRP A 199 -9.01 -16.52 -27.74
CA TRP A 199 -8.94 -17.13 -29.07
C TRP A 199 -7.84 -18.18 -29.13
N ASP A 200 -8.00 -19.14 -30.04
CA ASP A 200 -7.05 -20.25 -30.22
C ASP A 200 -5.69 -19.77 -30.71
N GLU A 201 -4.68 -20.62 -30.50
CA GLU A 201 -3.31 -20.42 -30.99
C GLU A 201 -3.25 -20.14 -32.49
N PRO A 202 -2.35 -19.24 -32.96
CA PRO A 202 -2.20 -18.91 -34.37
C PRO A 202 -1.85 -20.14 -35.23
N THR A 203 -2.59 -20.34 -36.32
CA THR A 203 -2.26 -21.36 -37.33
C THR A 203 -1.42 -20.75 -38.46
N TYR A 204 -0.87 -21.61 -39.31
CA TYR A 204 -0.17 -21.20 -40.54
C TYR A 204 -1.00 -20.26 -41.43
N GLU A 205 -2.33 -20.46 -41.50
CA GLU A 205 -3.21 -19.59 -42.29
C GLU A 205 -3.36 -18.19 -41.66
N ASP A 206 -3.33 -18.09 -40.33
CA ASP A 206 -3.41 -16.80 -39.62
C ASP A 206 -2.11 -16.01 -39.77
N GLY A 207 -0.95 -16.67 -39.69
CA GLY A 207 0.35 -16.04 -39.99
C GLY A 207 0.48 -15.62 -41.46
N TRP A 208 -0.04 -16.41 -42.40
CA TRP A 208 -0.12 -16.03 -43.81
C TRP A 208 -1.04 -14.81 -44.02
N PHE A 209 -2.21 -14.79 -43.40
CA PHE A 209 -3.13 -13.65 -43.50
C PHE A 209 -2.58 -12.40 -42.79
N GLY A 210 -1.84 -12.56 -41.69
CA GLY A 210 -1.05 -11.50 -41.05
C GLY A 210 -0.03 -10.89 -41.99
N GLY A 211 0.69 -11.72 -42.75
CA GLY A 211 1.57 -11.27 -43.83
C GLY A 211 0.84 -10.50 -44.95
N MET A 212 -0.40 -10.90 -45.29
CA MET A 212 -1.23 -10.14 -46.24
C MET A 212 -1.68 -8.78 -45.66
N ILE A 213 -1.98 -8.70 -44.36
CA ILE A 213 -2.26 -7.44 -43.65
C ILE A 213 -1.00 -6.56 -43.59
N ASP A 214 0.19 -7.13 -43.41
CA ASP A 214 1.45 -6.39 -43.35
C ASP A 214 1.96 -5.94 -44.73
N GLY A 215 1.64 -6.65 -45.81
CA GLY A 215 1.91 -6.23 -47.18
C GLY A 215 0.86 -5.24 -47.70
N GLU A 216 -0.33 -5.75 -47.97
CA GLU A 216 -1.41 -5.07 -48.72
C GLU A 216 -2.46 -4.41 -47.81
N GLY A 217 -2.27 -4.51 -46.49
CA GLY A 217 -3.25 -4.02 -45.51
C GLY A 217 -3.13 -2.53 -45.18
N SER A 218 -4.25 -1.99 -44.70
CA SER A 218 -4.36 -0.62 -44.16
C SER A 218 -5.33 -0.60 -42.98
N ILE A 219 -5.09 0.28 -42.01
CA ILE A 219 -5.97 0.52 -40.87
C ILE A 219 -6.49 1.97 -40.93
N ALA A 220 -7.80 2.13 -40.99
CA ALA A 220 -8.47 3.41 -41.00
C ALA A 220 -9.15 3.64 -39.64
N LYS A 221 -8.69 4.67 -38.91
CA LYS A 221 -9.43 5.23 -37.78
C LYS A 221 -10.61 6.02 -38.36
N SER A 222 -11.72 5.33 -38.62
CA SER A 222 -13.01 5.95 -38.97
C SER A 222 -13.56 6.76 -37.77
N CYS A 223 -14.76 7.34 -37.91
CA CYS A 223 -15.37 8.25 -36.93
C CYS A 223 -15.54 7.63 -35.52
N SER A 224 -16.04 8.41 -34.56
CA SER A 224 -16.01 8.13 -33.11
C SER A 224 -16.45 6.72 -32.66
N SER A 225 -17.30 6.04 -33.43
CA SER A 225 -17.80 4.69 -33.13
C SER A 225 -17.04 3.51 -33.77
N GLY A 226 -16.07 3.75 -34.66
CA GLY A 226 -15.52 2.69 -35.53
C GLY A 226 -13.99 2.65 -35.67
N CYS A 227 -13.51 1.48 -36.06
CA CYS A 227 -12.20 1.26 -36.68
C CYS A 227 -12.42 0.32 -37.88
N GLU A 228 -11.55 0.38 -38.89
CA GLU A 228 -11.61 -0.46 -40.07
C GLU A 228 -10.21 -1.00 -40.41
N ILE A 229 -10.11 -2.31 -40.64
CA ILE A 229 -8.92 -2.94 -41.24
C ILE A 229 -9.32 -3.43 -42.63
N ASN A 230 -8.54 -3.05 -43.63
CA ASN A 230 -8.75 -3.38 -45.04
C ASN A 230 -7.54 -4.13 -45.58
N VAL A 231 -7.74 -5.17 -46.38
CA VAL A 231 -6.68 -5.80 -47.18
C VAL A 231 -7.13 -5.86 -48.65
N SER A 232 -6.31 -5.32 -49.55
CA SER A 232 -6.62 -5.20 -50.98
C SER A 232 -5.89 -6.28 -51.78
N GLN A 233 -6.52 -6.89 -52.78
CA GLN A 233 -5.80 -7.75 -53.74
C GLN A 233 -6.56 -7.88 -55.05
N ARG A 234 -5.86 -8.12 -56.16
CA ARG A 234 -6.49 -8.42 -57.46
C ARG A 234 -7.18 -9.78 -57.42
N ASN A 235 -8.31 -9.90 -58.12
CA ASN A 235 -9.03 -11.17 -58.30
C ASN A 235 -8.11 -12.29 -58.81
N GLY A 236 -8.23 -13.48 -58.21
CA GLY A 236 -7.38 -14.65 -58.45
C GLY A 236 -6.99 -15.34 -57.13
N ALA A 237 -6.22 -16.43 -57.21
CA ALA A 237 -6.05 -17.40 -56.12
C ALA A 237 -5.63 -16.82 -54.75
N VAL A 238 -4.90 -15.71 -54.70
CA VAL A 238 -4.54 -15.01 -53.44
C VAL A 238 -5.77 -14.36 -52.80
N TRP A 239 -6.56 -13.64 -53.59
CA TRP A 239 -7.84 -13.06 -53.17
C TRP A 239 -8.85 -14.13 -52.77
N ASP A 240 -8.94 -15.22 -53.55
CA ASP A 240 -9.86 -16.32 -53.25
C ASP A 240 -9.50 -16.99 -51.91
N ARG A 241 -8.20 -17.17 -51.61
CA ARG A 241 -7.71 -17.66 -50.31
C ARG A 241 -7.95 -16.65 -49.18
N MET A 242 -7.85 -15.34 -49.43
CA MET A 242 -8.20 -14.30 -48.43
C MET A 242 -9.69 -14.35 -48.07
N VAL A 243 -10.59 -14.48 -49.05
CA VAL A 243 -12.03 -14.61 -48.82
C VAL A 243 -12.34 -15.92 -48.11
N ALA A 244 -11.75 -17.04 -48.52
CA ALA A 244 -11.92 -18.33 -47.88
C ALA A 244 -11.33 -18.39 -46.46
N TYR A 245 -10.29 -17.62 -46.14
CA TYR A 245 -9.81 -17.43 -44.77
C TYR A 245 -10.86 -16.73 -43.91
N ALA A 246 -11.36 -15.57 -44.36
CA ALA A 246 -12.35 -14.80 -43.60
C ALA A 246 -13.65 -15.58 -43.36
N GLN A 247 -14.14 -16.32 -44.37
CA GLN A 247 -15.30 -17.19 -44.25
C GLN A 247 -15.06 -18.35 -43.26
N ARG A 248 -13.92 -19.06 -43.33
CA ARG A 248 -13.60 -20.17 -42.40
C ARG A 248 -13.44 -19.71 -40.96
N ARG A 249 -12.90 -18.51 -40.72
CA ARG A 249 -12.79 -17.89 -39.38
C ARG A 249 -14.10 -17.21 -38.92
N GLY A 250 -15.16 -17.20 -39.72
CA GLY A 250 -16.46 -16.63 -39.36
C GLY A 250 -16.52 -15.09 -39.34
N TYR A 251 -15.49 -14.41 -39.86
CA TYR A 251 -15.43 -12.96 -39.89
C TYR A 251 -16.49 -12.39 -40.84
N SER A 252 -17.25 -11.39 -40.39
CA SER A 252 -18.28 -10.71 -41.19
C SER A 252 -17.68 -9.58 -42.02
N ALA A 253 -16.61 -9.91 -42.76
CA ALA A 253 -15.91 -8.99 -43.64
C ALA A 253 -16.77 -8.67 -44.87
N ARG A 254 -16.83 -7.39 -45.27
CA ARG A 254 -17.50 -6.96 -46.50
C ARG A 254 -16.48 -6.82 -47.63
N ILE A 255 -16.90 -7.08 -48.87
CA ILE A 255 -16.08 -6.83 -50.07
C ILE A 255 -16.50 -5.47 -50.64
N GLU A 256 -15.55 -4.56 -50.77
CA GLU A 256 -15.74 -3.30 -51.52
C GLU A 256 -14.91 -3.34 -52.80
N ASN A 257 -15.54 -3.04 -53.93
CA ASN A 257 -14.89 -2.89 -55.22
C ASN A 257 -14.55 -1.42 -55.47
N ASP A 258 -13.40 -1.14 -56.10
CA ASP A 258 -13.12 0.23 -56.57
C ASP A 258 -14.11 0.65 -57.67
N THR A 259 -14.46 1.93 -57.66
CA THR A 259 -15.26 2.58 -58.71
C THR A 259 -14.43 2.81 -59.96
N GLU A 260 -15.05 2.94 -61.15
CA GLU A 260 -14.32 3.30 -62.38
C GLU A 260 -13.71 4.71 -62.29
N ARG A 261 -12.48 4.80 -61.77
CA ARG A 261 -11.67 6.01 -61.70
C ARG A 261 -10.35 5.80 -62.43
N LYS A 262 -9.91 6.81 -63.19
CA LYS A 262 -8.57 6.82 -63.80
C LYS A 262 -7.50 6.96 -62.71
N THR A 263 -6.95 5.84 -62.26
CA THR A 263 -5.72 5.83 -61.44
C THR A 263 -4.47 5.94 -62.32
N LYS A 264 -3.31 6.22 -61.71
CA LYS A 264 -2.00 6.16 -62.40
C LYS A 264 -1.59 4.74 -62.84
N LEU A 265 -2.28 3.69 -62.39
CA LEU A 265 -1.85 2.29 -62.50
C LEU A 265 -2.74 1.41 -63.40
N GLY A 266 -3.75 2.00 -64.05
CA GLY A 266 -4.59 1.33 -65.05
C GLY A 266 -6.09 1.37 -64.73
N LYS A 267 -6.84 0.50 -65.41
CA LYS A 267 -8.30 0.33 -65.27
C LYS A 267 -8.72 -0.91 -64.46
N THR A 268 -7.80 -1.82 -64.14
CA THR A 268 -8.12 -3.11 -63.50
C THR A 268 -8.66 -2.87 -62.09
N PRO A 269 -9.91 -3.27 -61.77
CA PRO A 269 -10.45 -3.14 -60.43
C PRO A 269 -9.63 -3.95 -59.41
N VAL A 270 -9.41 -3.38 -58.24
CA VAL A 270 -8.80 -4.07 -57.09
C VAL A 270 -9.85 -4.08 -55.97
N PRO A 271 -10.49 -5.21 -55.66
CA PRO A 271 -11.34 -5.30 -54.49
C PRO A 271 -10.51 -5.24 -53.19
N LYS A 272 -11.18 -4.82 -52.12
CA LYS A 272 -10.66 -4.88 -50.76
C LYS A 272 -11.64 -5.60 -49.83
N LEU A 273 -11.08 -6.37 -48.90
CA LEU A 273 -11.78 -7.11 -47.86
C LEU A 273 -11.73 -6.27 -46.58
N CYS A 274 -12.90 -5.82 -46.10
CA CYS A 274 -13.04 -4.79 -45.08
C CYS A 274 -13.65 -5.37 -43.80
N PHE A 275 -12.88 -5.32 -42.70
CA PHE A 275 -13.27 -5.74 -41.36
C PHE A 275 -13.57 -4.50 -40.51
N THR A 276 -14.73 -4.46 -39.83
CA THR A 276 -15.19 -3.28 -39.06
C THR A 276 -15.84 -3.59 -37.70
N ARG A 277 -16.08 -4.86 -37.37
CA ARG A 277 -16.66 -5.23 -36.08
C ARG A 277 -15.55 -5.31 -35.04
N MET A 278 -15.63 -4.47 -34.01
CA MET A 278 -14.52 -4.28 -33.07
C MET A 278 -14.05 -5.57 -32.36
N ASN A 279 -14.97 -6.47 -32.01
CA ASN A 279 -14.66 -7.80 -31.46
C ASN A 279 -13.88 -8.68 -32.47
N GLU A 280 -14.27 -8.65 -33.74
CA GLU A 280 -13.58 -9.34 -34.83
C GLU A 280 -12.22 -8.69 -35.13
N LEU A 281 -12.06 -7.37 -34.94
CA LEU A 281 -10.77 -6.68 -35.08
C LEU A 281 -9.79 -7.03 -33.96
N PHE A 282 -10.26 -7.13 -32.71
CA PHE A 282 -9.45 -7.64 -31.59
C PHE A 282 -8.94 -9.05 -31.89
N GLN A 283 -9.83 -9.96 -32.32
CA GLN A 283 -9.45 -11.32 -32.68
C GLN A 283 -8.54 -11.39 -33.90
N LEU A 284 -8.79 -10.59 -34.94
CA LEU A 284 -7.97 -10.58 -36.15
C LEU A 284 -6.53 -10.16 -35.84
N VAL A 285 -6.32 -9.00 -35.21
CA VAL A 285 -4.97 -8.52 -34.83
C VAL A 285 -4.35 -9.36 -33.70
N GLY A 286 -5.20 -9.98 -32.86
CA GLY A 286 -4.83 -11.01 -31.90
C GLY A 286 -4.20 -12.25 -32.55
N GLN A 287 -4.95 -13.00 -33.35
CA GLN A 287 -4.52 -14.27 -33.93
C GLN A 287 -3.51 -14.10 -35.09
N THR A 288 -3.69 -13.10 -35.96
CA THR A 288 -2.83 -12.95 -37.16
C THR A 288 -1.52 -12.19 -36.91
N ARG A 289 -1.36 -11.59 -35.72
CA ARG A 289 -0.13 -10.90 -35.24
C ARG A 289 0.55 -9.94 -36.26
N PRO A 290 -0.16 -9.06 -37.01
CA PRO A 290 0.46 -8.21 -38.03
C PRO A 290 1.32 -7.10 -37.42
N SER A 291 2.60 -7.10 -37.79
CA SER A 291 3.69 -6.25 -37.29
C SER A 291 3.37 -4.75 -37.38
N ARG A 292 2.62 -4.33 -38.42
CA ARG A 292 2.26 -2.93 -38.65
C ARG A 292 1.11 -2.44 -37.75
N MET A 293 0.37 -3.32 -37.08
CA MET A 293 -0.87 -2.97 -36.36
C MET A 293 -0.91 -3.34 -34.87
N ILE A 294 -0.04 -4.24 -34.39
CA ILE A 294 0.22 -4.42 -32.95
C ILE A 294 0.67 -3.07 -32.34
N GLY A 295 0.34 -2.82 -31.06
CA GLY A 295 0.72 -1.61 -30.33
C GLY A 295 0.04 -0.30 -30.79
N ARG A 296 -0.84 -0.31 -31.81
CA ARG A 296 -1.50 0.92 -32.33
C ARG A 296 -2.75 1.38 -31.59
N ALA A 297 -3.13 0.71 -30.50
CA ALA A 297 -4.26 1.06 -29.61
C ALA A 297 -5.53 1.49 -30.38
N PHE A 298 -5.98 0.67 -31.34
CA PHE A 298 -7.03 1.09 -32.29
C PHE A 298 -8.43 1.21 -31.67
N TRP A 299 -8.62 0.64 -30.48
CA TRP A 299 -9.82 0.73 -29.64
C TRP A 299 -9.85 1.97 -28.74
N GLU A 300 -8.73 2.67 -28.55
CA GLU A 300 -8.63 3.77 -27.59
C GLU A 300 -9.64 4.89 -27.91
N GLY A 301 -10.46 5.25 -26.93
CA GLY A 301 -11.56 6.21 -27.09
C GLY A 301 -12.71 5.73 -27.99
N LYS A 302 -12.81 4.43 -28.33
CA LYS A 302 -13.90 3.86 -29.13
C LYS A 302 -14.93 3.16 -28.24
N GLY A 303 -16.22 3.36 -28.52
CA GLY A 303 -17.33 2.77 -27.76
C GLY A 303 -17.31 1.23 -27.74
N LEU A 304 -17.74 0.62 -26.63
CA LEU A 304 -17.72 -0.85 -26.45
C LEU A 304 -18.41 -1.63 -27.62
N PRO A 305 -17.91 -2.81 -28.01
CA PRO A 305 -18.39 -3.58 -29.17
C PRO A 305 -19.89 -3.92 -29.12
N GLY A 306 -20.52 -4.13 -30.28
CA GLY A 306 -21.85 -4.73 -30.39
C GLY A 306 -23.07 -3.81 -30.23
N LYS A 307 -22.92 -2.47 -30.29
CA LYS A 307 -24.05 -1.52 -30.24
C LYS A 307 -25.17 -1.73 -31.30
N ARG A 308 -24.93 -2.53 -32.36
CA ARG A 308 -25.87 -2.80 -33.47
C ARG A 308 -25.65 -4.21 -34.08
N ASN A 309 -25.54 -5.28 -33.27
CA ASN A 309 -25.32 -6.65 -33.78
C ASN A 309 -26.56 -7.54 -33.62
N ALA A 310 -26.91 -8.32 -34.64
CA ALA A 310 -28.02 -9.29 -34.59
C ALA A 310 -27.68 -10.54 -33.75
N ASN A 311 -26.40 -10.91 -33.70
CA ASN A 311 -25.91 -12.17 -33.12
C ASN A 311 -25.67 -12.14 -31.59
N ASN A 312 -25.95 -11.02 -30.91
CA ASN A 312 -25.82 -10.85 -29.45
C ASN A 312 -24.39 -10.99 -28.83
N ASP A 313 -23.32 -11.26 -29.60
CA ASP A 313 -21.96 -11.63 -29.12
C ASP A 313 -21.28 -10.70 -28.10
N ALA A 314 -21.76 -9.46 -27.95
CA ALA A 314 -21.27 -8.52 -26.94
C ALA A 314 -21.86 -8.76 -25.53
N TRP A 315 -22.65 -9.82 -25.36
CA TRP A 315 -23.30 -10.19 -24.11
C TRP A 315 -23.30 -11.71 -23.92
N ALA A 316 -22.52 -12.18 -22.94
CA ALA A 316 -22.54 -13.57 -22.49
C ALA A 316 -23.54 -13.73 -21.34
N THR A 317 -24.46 -14.68 -21.43
CA THR A 317 -25.49 -14.93 -20.42
C THR A 317 -24.99 -15.96 -19.41
N VAL A 318 -25.09 -15.65 -18.11
CA VAL A 318 -24.80 -16.62 -17.05
C VAL A 318 -25.80 -17.77 -17.10
N VAL A 319 -25.32 -19.00 -17.28
CA VAL A 319 -26.15 -20.23 -17.28
C VAL A 319 -26.03 -21.00 -15.97
N ALA A 320 -24.87 -20.97 -15.31
CA ALA A 320 -24.66 -21.55 -13.98
C ALA A 320 -23.80 -20.63 -13.10
N ILE A 321 -23.98 -20.74 -11.79
CA ILE A 321 -23.07 -20.20 -10.76
C ILE A 321 -22.86 -21.32 -9.75
N GLU A 322 -21.62 -21.80 -9.63
CA GLU A 322 -21.26 -22.96 -8.81
C GLU A 322 -20.20 -22.56 -7.77
N PRO A 323 -20.42 -22.77 -6.46
CA PRO A 323 -19.36 -22.57 -5.47
C PRO A 323 -18.27 -23.62 -5.65
N MET A 324 -17.00 -23.24 -5.55
CA MET A 324 -15.84 -24.11 -5.71
C MET A 324 -15.05 -24.34 -4.41
N GLY A 325 -15.52 -23.78 -3.28
CA GLY A 325 -14.75 -23.71 -2.04
C GLY A 325 -13.64 -22.65 -2.10
N ILE A 326 -12.72 -22.68 -1.15
CA ILE A 326 -11.57 -21.78 -1.13
C ILE A 326 -10.56 -22.16 -2.24
N GLY A 327 -9.75 -21.19 -2.67
CA GLY A 327 -8.60 -21.40 -3.53
C GLY A 327 -7.96 -20.08 -3.97
N ASP A 328 -6.89 -20.17 -4.74
CA ASP A 328 -6.16 -18.99 -5.22
C ASP A 328 -7.02 -18.06 -6.08
N VAL A 329 -6.86 -16.76 -5.82
CA VAL A 329 -7.44 -15.63 -6.54
C VAL A 329 -6.46 -14.46 -6.51
N VAL A 330 -6.45 -13.62 -7.54
CA VAL A 330 -5.50 -12.52 -7.75
C VAL A 330 -6.25 -11.20 -7.74
N ASP A 331 -5.90 -10.29 -6.81
CA ASP A 331 -6.26 -8.88 -6.86
C ASP A 331 -5.38 -8.18 -7.90
N LEU A 332 -6.00 -7.62 -8.92
CA LEU A 332 -5.31 -6.86 -9.96
C LEU A 332 -5.79 -5.41 -9.90
N GLN A 333 -4.89 -4.52 -9.48
CA GLN A 333 -5.14 -3.09 -9.44
C GLN A 333 -4.60 -2.48 -10.74
N THR A 334 -5.49 -1.92 -11.55
CA THR A 334 -5.17 -1.24 -12.80
C THR A 334 -5.52 0.24 -12.69
N SER A 335 -4.83 1.10 -13.45
CA SER A 335 -5.11 2.54 -13.47
C SER A 335 -6.58 2.84 -13.76
N THR A 336 -7.11 2.30 -14.85
CA THR A 336 -8.52 2.48 -15.24
C THR A 336 -9.53 1.90 -14.23
N ARG A 337 -9.06 1.22 -13.18
CA ARG A 337 -9.82 0.35 -12.25
C ARG A 337 -10.68 -0.69 -12.95
N THR A 338 -10.43 -0.95 -14.23
CA THR A 338 -11.09 -1.96 -15.04
C THR A 338 -10.04 -2.71 -15.84
N TYR A 339 -10.36 -3.91 -16.28
CA TYR A 339 -9.56 -4.69 -17.20
C TYR A 339 -10.45 -5.74 -17.87
N ILE A 340 -10.01 -6.27 -19.01
CA ILE A 340 -10.76 -7.29 -19.75
C ILE A 340 -10.29 -8.70 -19.39
N ALA A 341 -10.99 -9.36 -18.47
CA ALA A 341 -10.72 -10.71 -17.97
C ALA A 341 -11.69 -11.74 -18.58
N GLU A 342 -11.17 -12.76 -19.27
CA GLU A 342 -11.91 -13.74 -20.09
C GLU A 342 -12.89 -13.08 -21.10
N GLY A 343 -12.69 -11.80 -21.41
CA GLY A 343 -13.56 -10.96 -22.24
C GLY A 343 -14.53 -10.04 -21.51
N LEU A 344 -14.56 -10.08 -20.17
CA LEU A 344 -15.51 -9.41 -19.26
C LEU A 344 -14.81 -8.31 -18.41
N VAL A 345 -15.52 -7.52 -17.58
CA VAL A 345 -14.99 -6.24 -16.99
C VAL A 345 -15.10 -6.14 -15.45
N SER A 346 -14.10 -5.55 -14.73
CA SER A 346 -13.89 -5.53 -13.23
C SER A 346 -13.76 -4.12 -12.52
N HIS A 347 -13.63 -4.02 -11.16
CA HIS A 347 -13.64 -2.77 -10.32
C HIS A 347 -13.07 -2.83 -8.82
N ASN A 348 -12.83 -1.69 -8.08
CA ASN A 348 -12.15 -1.52 -6.73
C ASN A 348 -12.85 -0.58 -5.63
N THR A 349 -12.20 0.14 -4.67
CA THR A 349 -12.79 0.59 -3.32
C THR A 349 -12.80 2.10 -2.86
N THR A 350 -13.40 2.50 -1.69
CA THR A 350 -13.62 3.92 -1.17
C THR A 350 -14.07 4.11 0.34
N LEU A 351 -13.86 5.30 1.00
CA LEU A 351 -14.52 5.75 2.29
C LEU A 351 -14.71 7.30 2.62
N ILE A 352 -13.99 7.89 3.62
CA ILE A 352 -14.46 8.83 4.70
C ILE A 352 -15.26 10.10 4.31
N ALA A 353 -15.08 10.62 3.10
CA ALA A 353 -15.63 11.91 2.67
C ALA A 353 -17.16 12.06 2.81
N ILE A 354 -17.92 10.95 2.80
CA ILE A 354 -19.39 10.95 2.94
C ILE A 354 -19.85 11.43 4.32
N LEU A 355 -19.17 11.06 5.40
CA LEU A 355 -19.56 11.46 6.76
C LEU A 355 -19.50 12.98 6.95
N TRP A 356 -18.51 13.63 6.33
CA TRP A 356 -18.33 15.09 6.40
C TRP A 356 -19.27 15.85 5.45
N LEU A 357 -19.73 15.20 4.38
CA LEU A 357 -20.81 15.74 3.55
C LEU A 357 -22.14 15.73 4.31
N ASP A 358 -22.50 14.60 4.93
CA ASP A 358 -23.72 14.48 5.73
C ASP A 358 -23.77 15.50 6.87
N HIS A 359 -22.68 15.58 7.65
CA HIS A 359 -22.61 16.54 8.76
C HIS A 359 -22.81 17.99 8.28
N ALA A 360 -22.30 18.35 7.11
CA ALA A 360 -22.46 19.68 6.54
C ALA A 360 -23.86 19.95 5.94
N LEU A 361 -24.58 18.93 5.48
CA LEU A 361 -25.93 19.07 4.91
C LEU A 361 -27.01 19.17 5.99
N PHE A 362 -26.89 18.37 7.06
CA PHE A 362 -27.95 18.20 8.07
C PHE A 362 -27.76 19.01 9.36
N ASN A 363 -26.68 19.76 9.51
CA ASN A 363 -26.42 20.62 10.67
C ASN A 363 -26.04 22.04 10.22
N SER A 364 -26.54 23.08 10.89
CA SER A 364 -26.31 24.49 10.53
C SER A 364 -24.96 25.06 11.01
N ASP A 365 -24.47 26.07 10.29
CA ASP A 365 -23.24 26.84 10.56
C ASP A 365 -21.93 26.02 10.67
N GLN A 366 -21.96 24.77 10.20
CA GLN A 366 -20.85 23.83 10.25
C GLN A 366 -19.79 24.11 9.19
N ARG A 367 -18.55 23.71 9.47
CA ARG A 367 -17.42 23.85 8.54
C ARG A 367 -16.65 22.55 8.52
N CYS A 368 -16.65 21.86 7.39
CA CYS A 368 -15.98 20.58 7.22
C CYS A 368 -14.74 20.74 6.32
N GLY A 369 -13.70 19.97 6.59
CA GLY A 369 -12.40 20.07 5.92
C GLY A 369 -11.82 18.70 5.57
N ILE A 370 -11.20 18.57 4.39
CA ILE A 370 -10.30 17.44 4.07
C ILE A 370 -8.92 17.99 3.67
N ILE A 371 -7.88 17.44 4.29
CA ILE A 371 -6.47 17.70 3.98
C ILE A 371 -5.86 16.47 3.31
N ALA A 372 -5.03 16.70 2.29
CA ALA A 372 -4.20 15.70 1.64
C ALA A 372 -2.80 16.28 1.33
N HIS A 373 -1.86 15.42 0.94
CA HIS A 373 -0.44 15.78 0.82
C HIS A 373 -0.09 16.80 -0.29
N SER A 374 -0.88 16.83 -1.37
CA SER A 374 -0.88 17.88 -2.39
C SER A 374 -2.26 18.51 -2.48
N LEU A 375 -2.33 19.66 -3.16
CA LEU A 375 -3.60 20.34 -3.45
C LEU A 375 -4.42 19.57 -4.49
N ASP A 376 -3.75 19.00 -5.49
CA ASP A 376 -4.39 18.32 -6.62
C ASP A 376 -5.06 17.01 -6.14
N ASP A 377 -4.39 16.24 -5.26
CA ASP A 377 -4.99 15.09 -4.58
C ASP A 377 -6.23 15.49 -3.76
N ALA A 378 -6.18 16.65 -3.10
CA ALA A 378 -7.27 17.15 -2.27
C ALA A 378 -8.48 17.55 -3.13
N GLU A 379 -8.24 18.23 -4.26
CA GLU A 379 -9.27 18.58 -5.25
C GLU A 379 -9.87 17.33 -5.92
N VAL A 380 -9.06 16.31 -6.20
CA VAL A 380 -9.52 15.01 -6.73
C VAL A 380 -10.40 14.27 -5.72
N ILE A 381 -10.00 14.18 -4.44
CA ILE A 381 -10.84 13.62 -3.37
C ILE A 381 -12.16 14.41 -3.26
N PHE A 382 -12.10 15.74 -3.37
CA PHE A 382 -13.27 16.60 -3.25
C PHE A 382 -14.27 16.42 -4.41
N ARG A 383 -13.78 16.50 -5.65
CA ARG A 383 -14.58 16.30 -6.87
C ARG A 383 -15.27 14.93 -6.84
N ASP A 384 -14.47 13.89 -6.60
CA ASP A 384 -14.93 12.51 -6.78
C ASP A 384 -15.76 12.02 -5.59
N LYS A 385 -15.47 12.44 -4.36
CA LYS A 385 -16.13 11.87 -3.17
C LYS A 385 -17.14 12.81 -2.49
N VAL A 386 -16.92 14.13 -2.55
CA VAL A 386 -17.81 15.10 -1.91
C VAL A 386 -18.80 15.70 -2.91
N LYS A 387 -18.31 16.41 -3.95
CA LYS A 387 -19.17 17.10 -4.91
C LYS A 387 -20.10 16.13 -5.62
N PHE A 388 -19.58 14.98 -6.02
CA PHE A 388 -20.37 13.96 -6.70
C PHE A 388 -21.50 13.38 -5.85
N ALA A 389 -21.25 13.11 -4.56
CA ALA A 389 -22.28 12.56 -3.67
C ALA A 389 -23.40 13.58 -3.39
N TYR A 390 -23.07 14.88 -3.28
CA TYR A 390 -24.06 15.96 -3.24
C TYR A 390 -24.84 16.07 -4.55
N ASN A 391 -24.14 16.03 -5.70
CA ASN A 391 -24.74 16.11 -7.03
C ASN A 391 -25.65 14.91 -7.36
N ASN A 392 -25.63 13.84 -6.58
CA ASN A 392 -26.43 12.64 -6.77
C ASN A 392 -27.40 12.33 -5.61
N LEU A 393 -27.65 13.30 -4.72
CA LEU A 393 -28.81 13.26 -3.82
C LEU A 393 -30.12 13.15 -4.61
N PRO A 394 -31.22 12.63 -4.03
CA PRO A 394 -32.54 12.70 -4.66
C PRO A 394 -32.93 14.17 -4.93
N GLU A 395 -33.59 14.43 -6.06
CA GLU A 395 -33.88 15.78 -6.55
C GLU A 395 -34.62 16.66 -5.54
N HIS A 396 -35.62 16.10 -4.83
CA HIS A 396 -36.36 16.79 -3.77
C HIS A 396 -35.49 17.12 -2.53
N VAL A 397 -34.49 16.29 -2.20
CA VAL A 397 -33.53 16.57 -1.12
C VAL A 397 -32.55 17.66 -1.56
N GLN A 398 -32.00 17.56 -2.77
CA GLN A 398 -31.07 18.57 -3.28
C GLN A 398 -31.74 19.95 -3.40
N ALA A 399 -33.02 20.00 -3.82
CA ALA A 399 -33.81 21.22 -3.89
C ALA A 399 -34.04 21.91 -2.53
N THR A 400 -34.03 21.16 -1.41
CA THR A 400 -34.12 21.73 -0.06
C THR A 400 -32.76 22.10 0.54
N MET A 401 -31.65 21.72 -0.11
CA MET A 401 -30.27 21.95 0.35
C MET A 401 -29.38 22.73 -0.66
N PRO A 402 -29.88 23.81 -1.29
CA PRO A 402 -29.20 24.48 -2.40
C PRO A 402 -27.86 25.13 -2.02
N LEU A 403 -27.00 25.37 -3.00
CA LEU A 403 -25.68 26.00 -2.81
C LEU A 403 -25.76 27.54 -2.80
N LYS A 404 -25.00 28.14 -1.88
CA LYS A 404 -24.70 29.58 -1.76
C LYS A 404 -23.39 29.96 -2.46
N ARG A 405 -22.42 29.04 -2.48
CA ARG A 405 -21.15 29.16 -3.23
C ARG A 405 -20.62 27.78 -3.59
N GLU A 406 -20.09 27.66 -4.79
CA GLU A 406 -19.39 26.48 -5.29
C GLU A 406 -18.04 26.90 -5.86
N THR A 407 -17.01 26.08 -5.63
CA THR A 407 -15.70 26.18 -6.29
C THR A 407 -15.15 24.78 -6.59
N ALA A 408 -13.91 24.69 -7.09
CA ALA A 408 -13.15 23.45 -7.14
C ALA A 408 -12.75 22.92 -5.74
N LYS A 409 -12.81 23.76 -4.70
CA LYS A 409 -12.26 23.48 -3.35
C LYS A 409 -13.28 23.58 -2.22
N GLU A 410 -14.49 24.01 -2.48
CA GLU A 410 -15.50 24.31 -1.45
C GLU A 410 -16.94 24.20 -2.00
N LEU A 411 -17.83 23.64 -1.19
CA LEU A 411 -19.28 23.79 -1.28
C LEU A 411 -19.74 24.53 -0.02
N LEU A 412 -20.51 25.59 -0.20
CA LEU A 412 -21.18 26.32 0.88
C LEU A 412 -22.68 26.28 0.60
N PHE A 413 -23.47 25.75 1.52
CA PHE A 413 -24.90 25.57 1.40
C PHE A 413 -25.68 26.82 1.87
N ALA A 414 -26.83 27.07 1.25
CA ALA A 414 -27.64 28.26 1.46
C ALA A 414 -28.72 28.09 2.53
N HIS A 415 -29.27 26.87 2.69
CA HIS A 415 -30.34 26.57 3.64
C HIS A 415 -29.89 26.65 5.10
N ASN A 416 -28.64 26.26 5.38
CA ASN A 416 -28.12 26.11 6.74
C ASN A 416 -26.79 26.85 6.99
N ASN A 417 -26.30 27.63 6.02
CA ASN A 417 -25.01 28.36 6.05
C ASN A 417 -23.77 27.49 6.32
N SER A 418 -23.86 26.17 6.22
CA SER A 418 -22.75 25.21 6.41
C SER A 418 -21.92 25.04 5.13
N GLY A 419 -20.74 24.43 5.23
CA GLY A 419 -19.95 24.10 4.06
C GLY A 419 -18.84 23.07 4.30
N ILE A 420 -18.33 22.51 3.21
CA ILE A 420 -17.24 21.53 3.19
C ILE A 420 -16.17 21.97 2.17
N ARG A 421 -14.89 21.95 2.58
CA ARG A 421 -13.76 22.42 1.76
C ARG A 421 -12.54 21.50 1.78
N VAL A 422 -11.60 21.73 0.88
CA VAL A 422 -10.29 21.06 0.82
C VAL A 422 -9.12 22.03 0.69
N ALA A 423 -7.97 21.65 1.24
CA ALA A 423 -6.72 22.39 1.23
C ALA A 423 -5.55 21.52 1.71
N THR A 424 -4.31 21.99 1.56
CA THR A 424 -3.13 21.37 2.21
C THR A 424 -2.94 21.78 3.68
N SER A 425 -3.62 22.84 4.14
CA SER A 425 -3.63 23.37 5.51
C SER A 425 -4.94 24.12 5.78
N MET A 426 -5.43 24.10 7.02
CA MET A 426 -6.71 24.72 7.42
C MET A 426 -6.63 25.59 8.68
N ARG A 427 -5.49 26.26 8.91
CA ARG A 427 -5.26 27.15 10.06
C ARG A 427 -6.20 28.36 10.23
N SER A 428 -7.09 28.64 9.29
CA SER A 428 -7.94 29.84 9.25
C SER A 428 -9.43 29.52 9.38
N GLY A 429 -10.04 30.12 10.40
CA GLY A 429 -11.45 29.92 10.78
C GLY A 429 -11.70 28.61 11.55
N THR A 430 -12.90 28.47 12.12
CA THR A 430 -13.31 27.26 12.85
C THR A 430 -13.64 26.12 11.88
N ILE A 431 -13.07 24.93 12.10
CA ILE A 431 -13.33 23.72 11.31
C ILE A 431 -14.01 22.66 12.20
N HIS A 432 -15.34 22.59 12.15
CA HIS A 432 -16.17 21.68 12.96
C HIS A 432 -15.95 20.19 12.67
N ARG A 433 -15.52 19.82 11.46
CA ARG A 433 -15.13 18.44 11.08
C ARG A 433 -13.88 18.47 10.22
N LEU A 434 -12.88 17.64 10.51
CA LEU A 434 -11.61 17.59 9.78
C LEU A 434 -11.22 16.15 9.45
N HIS A 435 -10.85 15.89 8.20
CA HIS A 435 -10.15 14.68 7.76
C HIS A 435 -8.73 15.04 7.33
N VAL A 436 -7.73 14.27 7.73
CA VAL A 436 -6.35 14.37 7.24
C VAL A 436 -5.95 13.02 6.65
N SER A 437 -5.81 12.98 5.32
CA SER A 437 -5.59 11.76 4.55
C SER A 437 -4.11 11.55 4.22
N GLU A 438 -3.64 10.32 4.35
CA GLU A 438 -2.24 9.89 4.24
C GLU A 438 -1.25 10.72 5.10
N MET A 439 -1.61 11.03 6.35
CA MET A 439 -0.81 11.89 7.24
C MET A 439 0.62 11.38 7.52
N GLY A 440 0.87 10.07 7.49
CA GLY A 440 2.21 9.49 7.56
C GLY A 440 3.04 9.80 6.32
N LYS A 441 2.42 9.72 5.12
CA LYS A 441 3.02 10.16 3.85
C LYS A 441 3.29 11.67 3.85
N ILE A 442 2.46 12.47 4.52
CA ILE A 442 2.73 13.90 4.75
C ILE A 442 3.94 14.07 5.69
N ALA A 443 3.96 13.39 6.83
CA ALA A 443 5.05 13.49 7.81
C ALA A 443 6.41 13.08 7.22
N ALA A 444 6.48 11.96 6.50
CA ALA A 444 7.73 11.46 5.91
C ALA A 444 8.23 12.28 4.72
N LYS A 445 7.33 12.86 3.89
CA LYS A 445 7.73 13.62 2.67
C LYS A 445 7.76 15.13 2.84
N PHE A 446 7.01 15.67 3.81
CA PHE A 446 6.88 17.10 4.07
C PHE A 446 6.76 17.38 5.59
N PRO A 447 7.80 17.11 6.41
CA PRO A 447 7.72 17.25 7.87
C PRO A 447 7.16 18.61 8.33
N GLU A 448 7.59 19.71 7.72
CA GLU A 448 7.11 21.07 8.02
C GLU A 448 5.59 21.24 7.82
N LYS A 449 5.00 20.59 6.80
CA LYS A 449 3.54 20.60 6.59
C LYS A 449 2.82 19.77 7.65
N ALA A 450 3.40 18.66 8.08
CA ALA A 450 2.82 17.87 9.16
C ALA A 450 2.79 18.68 10.47
N VAL A 451 3.87 19.39 10.77
CA VAL A 451 3.93 20.35 11.89
C VAL A 451 2.90 21.48 11.71
N GLU A 452 2.72 22.06 10.51
CA GLU A 452 1.66 23.07 10.26
C GLU A 452 0.24 22.50 10.46
N ILE A 453 0.00 21.24 10.08
CA ILE A 453 -1.27 20.56 10.31
C ILE A 453 -1.51 20.39 11.81
N VAL A 454 -0.52 19.96 12.58
CA VAL A 454 -0.65 19.72 14.02
C VAL A 454 -0.74 21.02 14.83
N THR A 455 0.03 22.04 14.49
CA THR A 455 0.09 23.32 15.21
C THR A 455 -0.99 24.32 14.77
N GLY A 456 -1.48 24.23 13.54
CA GLY A 456 -2.46 25.16 12.96
C GLY A 456 -3.82 24.55 12.60
N SER A 457 -3.84 23.37 11.99
CA SER A 457 -5.10 22.79 11.45
C SER A 457 -5.88 21.97 12.48
N LEU A 458 -5.22 21.18 13.33
CA LEU A 458 -5.89 20.44 14.41
C LEU A 458 -6.46 21.37 15.51
N PRO A 459 -5.81 22.48 15.92
CA PRO A 459 -6.36 23.41 16.92
C PRO A 459 -7.48 24.30 16.38
N ALA A 460 -7.59 24.46 15.05
CA ALA A 460 -8.73 25.11 14.40
C ALA A 460 -10.04 24.29 14.51
N VAL A 461 -9.94 23.02 14.92
CA VAL A 461 -11.09 22.17 15.25
C VAL A 461 -11.53 22.45 16.69
N PRO A 462 -12.79 22.86 16.95
CA PRO A 462 -13.26 23.11 18.31
C PRO A 462 -13.33 21.82 19.13
N THR A 463 -13.54 21.92 20.44
CA THR A 463 -13.69 20.73 21.32
C THR A 463 -14.97 19.95 21.06
N SER A 464 -16.03 20.58 20.53
CA SER A 464 -17.23 19.95 19.96
C SER A 464 -17.04 19.47 18.51
N GLY A 465 -15.91 19.80 17.90
CA GLY A 465 -15.54 19.38 16.55
C GLY A 465 -14.90 18.00 16.55
N ILE A 466 -14.95 17.31 15.40
CA ILE A 466 -14.33 15.99 15.22
C ILE A 466 -13.16 16.10 14.24
N ALA A 467 -11.99 15.60 14.62
CA ALA A 467 -10.89 15.36 13.69
C ALA A 467 -10.68 13.85 13.48
N VAL A 468 -10.35 13.46 12.26
CA VAL A 468 -9.96 12.10 11.86
C VAL A 468 -8.67 12.20 11.05
N ILE A 469 -7.63 11.52 11.50
CA ILE A 469 -6.37 11.34 10.78
C ILE A 469 -6.33 9.90 10.31
N GLU A 470 -5.93 9.63 9.07
CA GLU A 470 -5.70 8.26 8.56
C GLU A 470 -4.41 8.19 7.74
N SER A 471 -3.67 7.08 7.87
CA SER A 471 -2.49 6.79 7.04
C SER A 471 -1.97 5.37 7.24
N THR A 472 -1.24 4.83 6.26
CA THR A 472 -0.24 3.80 6.52
C THR A 472 0.92 4.38 7.34
N ALA A 473 1.65 3.53 8.06
CA ALA A 473 2.91 3.90 8.71
C ALA A 473 4.03 4.16 7.68
N GLU A 474 4.82 5.20 7.92
CA GLU A 474 5.92 5.65 7.03
C GLU A 474 7.22 5.95 7.82
N GLY A 475 7.46 5.20 8.91
CA GLY A 475 8.62 5.34 9.79
C GLY A 475 8.26 5.44 11.28
N GLN A 476 9.27 5.44 12.16
CA GLN A 476 9.11 5.56 13.63
C GLN A 476 9.32 7.01 14.14
N GLU A 477 9.07 8.00 13.29
CA GLU A 477 9.33 9.41 13.60
C GLU A 477 8.28 10.34 12.95
N GLY A 478 8.28 11.59 13.39
CA GLY A 478 7.36 12.62 12.91
C GLY A 478 5.95 12.57 13.51
N GLU A 479 5.16 13.58 13.17
CA GLU A 479 3.87 13.88 13.81
C GLU A 479 2.84 12.74 13.75
N PHE A 480 2.81 11.96 12.66
CA PHE A 480 1.86 10.85 12.56
C PHE A 480 2.20 9.72 13.55
N PHE A 481 3.49 9.37 13.66
CA PHE A 481 3.96 8.39 14.64
C PHE A 481 3.67 8.87 16.06
N GLU A 482 4.04 10.12 16.39
CA GLU A 482 3.84 10.68 17.73
C GLU A 482 2.36 10.74 18.14
N ILE A 483 1.45 11.16 17.26
CA ILE A 483 0.00 11.17 17.55
C ILE A 483 -0.54 9.75 17.72
N ALA A 484 -0.20 8.83 16.81
CA ALA A 484 -0.69 7.46 16.83
C ALA A 484 -0.20 6.68 18.04
N ASN A 485 1.11 6.68 18.30
CA ASN A 485 1.76 6.02 19.44
C ASN A 485 1.25 6.59 20.79
N ARG A 486 1.00 7.90 20.87
CA ARG A 486 0.42 8.53 22.07
C ARG A 486 -1.04 8.15 22.30
N ALA A 487 -1.83 8.04 21.24
CA ALA A 487 -3.21 7.54 21.30
C ALA A 487 -3.25 6.05 21.68
N GLU A 488 -2.35 5.25 21.11
CA GLU A 488 -2.21 3.82 21.41
C GLU A 488 -1.87 3.59 22.90
N ARG A 489 -0.89 4.34 23.45
CA ARG A 489 -0.54 4.29 24.88
C ARG A 489 -1.72 4.62 25.81
N ILE A 490 -2.66 5.47 25.38
CA ILE A 490 -3.89 5.77 26.16
C ILE A 490 -4.85 4.56 26.12
N MET A 491 -5.04 3.96 24.94
CA MET A 491 -5.85 2.75 24.75
C MET A 491 -5.29 1.55 25.54
N GLN A 492 -3.98 1.28 25.41
CA GLN A 492 -3.28 0.20 26.13
C GLN A 492 -3.38 0.36 27.66
N ALA A 493 -3.37 1.61 28.17
CA ALA A 493 -3.59 1.91 29.57
C ALA A 493 -5.04 1.74 30.06
N GLY A 494 -5.96 1.25 29.20
CA GLY A 494 -7.38 1.07 29.51
C GLY A 494 -8.15 2.37 29.74
N LYS A 495 -7.61 3.51 29.29
CA LYS A 495 -8.18 4.84 29.55
C LYS A 495 -9.05 5.28 28.38
N ILE A 496 -10.25 5.76 28.70
CA ILE A 496 -11.08 6.48 27.73
C ILE A 496 -10.38 7.83 27.44
N PRO A 497 -10.02 8.15 26.18
CA PRO A 497 -9.39 9.41 25.84
C PRO A 497 -10.35 10.57 26.09
N ASN A 498 -9.86 11.66 26.69
CA ASN A 498 -10.66 12.87 26.85
C ASN A 498 -10.88 13.61 25.51
N ILE A 499 -11.71 14.65 25.51
CA ILE A 499 -12.13 15.39 24.29
C ILE A 499 -11.00 16.02 23.46
N THR A 500 -9.80 16.22 24.02
CA THR A 500 -8.62 16.72 23.26
C THR A 500 -7.61 15.63 22.92
N GLN A 501 -7.75 14.44 23.52
CA GLN A 501 -6.89 13.28 23.25
C GLN A 501 -7.41 12.47 22.07
N PHE A 502 -6.48 11.99 21.25
CA PHE A 502 -6.79 11.09 20.14
C PHE A 502 -7.20 9.70 20.66
N LYS A 503 -8.34 9.20 20.16
CA LYS A 503 -8.69 7.78 20.20
C LYS A 503 -7.96 7.07 19.07
N PHE A 504 -7.29 6.00 19.42
CA PHE A 504 -6.58 5.14 18.49
C PHE A 504 -7.54 4.15 17.85
N HIS A 505 -7.43 3.97 16.52
CA HIS A 505 -8.17 3.00 15.74
C HIS A 505 -7.19 2.20 14.88
N PHE A 506 -7.30 0.88 14.91
CA PHE A 506 -6.46 -0.03 14.15
C PHE A 506 -7.27 -1.25 13.73
N PHE A 507 -7.07 -1.70 12.49
CA PHE A 507 -7.85 -2.74 11.85
C PHE A 507 -6.89 -3.81 11.29
N PRO A 508 -6.48 -4.80 12.12
CA PRO A 508 -5.57 -5.85 11.71
C PRO A 508 -6.21 -6.84 10.75
N TRP A 509 -5.38 -7.56 9.99
CA TRP A 509 -5.84 -8.55 9.00
C TRP A 509 -6.74 -9.64 9.63
N TRP A 510 -6.43 -10.13 10.84
CA TRP A 510 -7.16 -11.23 11.48
C TRP A 510 -8.61 -10.89 11.88
N MET A 511 -9.00 -9.62 11.81
CA MET A 511 -10.41 -9.20 11.95
C MET A 511 -11.26 -9.42 10.69
N GLU A 512 -10.65 -9.71 9.54
CA GLU A 512 -11.36 -10.04 8.29
C GLU A 512 -11.59 -11.57 8.21
N PRO A 513 -12.84 -12.07 8.34
CA PRO A 513 -13.10 -13.51 8.34
C PRO A 513 -12.76 -14.19 7.01
N GLY A 514 -12.70 -13.44 5.90
CA GLY A 514 -12.32 -13.97 4.59
C GLY A 514 -10.84 -14.34 4.43
N TYR A 515 -9.96 -13.93 5.37
CA TYR A 515 -8.52 -14.21 5.30
C TYR A 515 -8.15 -15.57 5.91
N THR A 516 -8.61 -16.65 5.28
CA THR A 516 -8.42 -18.03 5.74
C THR A 516 -8.12 -19.01 4.59
N LEU A 517 -7.50 -20.14 4.92
CA LEU A 517 -7.25 -21.31 4.07
C LEU A 517 -7.90 -22.56 4.66
N ASP A 518 -8.41 -23.45 3.81
CA ASP A 518 -8.94 -24.75 4.25
C ASP A 518 -7.88 -25.88 4.20
N ASP A 519 -6.75 -25.66 3.51
CA ASP A 519 -5.72 -26.67 3.25
C ASP A 519 -4.31 -26.20 3.69
N ALA A 520 -3.47 -27.18 4.06
CA ALA A 520 -2.05 -27.04 4.37
C ALA A 520 -1.13 -27.67 3.30
N GLU A 521 -1.71 -28.19 2.22
CA GLU A 521 -1.11 -28.45 0.89
C GLU A 521 0.17 -27.64 0.57
N GLY A 522 1.38 -28.14 0.88
CA GLY A 522 2.64 -27.43 0.59
C GLY A 522 3.00 -26.24 1.51
N ILE A 523 2.15 -25.88 2.48
CA ILE A 523 2.35 -24.74 3.40
C ILE A 523 2.73 -25.26 4.79
N THR A 524 4.02 -25.19 5.12
CA THR A 524 4.51 -25.53 6.47
C THR A 524 4.46 -24.31 7.39
N VAL A 525 3.44 -24.23 8.24
CA VAL A 525 3.46 -23.31 9.40
C VAL A 525 4.49 -23.84 10.39
N THR A 526 5.55 -23.08 10.67
CA THR A 526 6.62 -23.55 11.56
C THR A 526 6.24 -23.44 13.04
N PRO A 527 6.99 -24.07 13.98
CA PRO A 527 6.81 -23.82 15.41
C PRO A 527 6.94 -22.33 15.77
N GLU A 528 7.86 -21.61 15.14
CA GLU A 528 8.06 -20.17 15.33
C GLU A 528 6.88 -19.34 14.80
N ASP A 529 6.26 -19.75 13.69
CA ASP A 529 5.01 -19.13 13.19
C ASP A 529 3.86 -19.39 14.18
N HIS A 530 3.75 -20.60 14.74
CA HIS A 530 2.77 -20.89 15.78
C HIS A 530 3.01 -20.10 17.07
N ASP A 531 4.25 -19.98 17.55
CA ASP A 531 4.61 -19.14 18.71
C ASP A 531 4.29 -17.66 18.46
N TYR A 532 4.47 -17.18 17.22
CA TYR A 532 4.05 -15.85 16.78
C TYR A 532 2.53 -15.69 16.88
N PHE A 533 1.73 -16.53 16.21
CA PHE A 533 0.26 -16.42 16.25
C PHE A 533 -0.30 -16.59 17.67
N ASP A 534 0.24 -17.52 18.47
CA ASP A 534 -0.16 -17.70 19.87
C ASP A 534 0.18 -16.49 20.74
N THR A 535 1.24 -15.76 20.40
CA THR A 535 1.59 -14.49 21.06
C THR A 535 0.65 -13.36 20.64
N ILE A 536 0.32 -13.23 19.36
CA ILE A 536 -0.69 -12.27 18.89
C ILE A 536 -2.04 -12.52 19.58
N GLN A 537 -2.52 -13.78 19.64
CA GLN A 537 -3.75 -14.15 20.34
C GLN A 537 -3.72 -13.76 21.83
N ARG A 538 -2.59 -14.01 22.50
CA ARG A 538 -2.41 -13.73 23.94
C ARG A 538 -2.41 -12.23 24.25
N GLU A 539 -1.75 -11.44 23.41
CA GLU A 539 -1.61 -9.99 23.58
C GLU A 539 -2.86 -9.23 23.15
N GLN A 540 -3.36 -9.50 21.94
CA GLN A 540 -4.52 -8.82 21.35
C GLN A 540 -5.86 -9.41 21.82
N ARG A 541 -5.83 -10.51 22.59
CA ARG A 541 -6.99 -11.27 23.09
C ARG A 541 -7.94 -11.73 21.96
N CYS A 542 -7.36 -12.04 20.80
CA CYS A 542 -8.07 -12.52 19.62
C CYS A 542 -7.95 -14.05 19.46
N THR A 543 -8.68 -14.59 18.49
CA THR A 543 -8.54 -15.97 18.02
C THR A 543 -8.09 -15.92 16.57
N ILE A 544 -7.03 -16.65 16.23
CA ILE A 544 -6.51 -16.80 14.87
C ILE A 544 -6.61 -18.28 14.52
N HIS A 545 -7.68 -18.63 13.81
CA HIS A 545 -7.99 -20.01 13.43
C HIS A 545 -6.88 -20.61 12.57
N GLN A 546 -6.73 -21.95 12.56
CA GLN A 546 -5.64 -22.61 11.81
C GLN A 546 -5.60 -22.19 10.33
N GLY A 547 -6.76 -22.02 9.70
CA GLY A 547 -6.85 -21.51 8.33
C GLY A 547 -6.36 -20.07 8.16
N GLN A 548 -6.56 -19.21 9.15
CA GLN A 548 -6.00 -17.84 9.14
C GLN A 548 -4.48 -17.86 9.33
N ARG A 549 -3.94 -18.77 10.16
CA ARG A 549 -2.49 -18.99 10.30
C ARG A 549 -1.85 -19.43 8.99
N LEU A 550 -2.48 -20.42 8.34
CA LEU A 550 -2.11 -20.91 7.02
C LEU A 550 -2.15 -19.77 5.97
N TRP A 551 -3.24 -19.00 5.93
CA TRP A 551 -3.38 -17.85 5.02
C TRP A 551 -2.25 -16.84 5.22
N TYR A 552 -1.89 -16.50 6.46
CA TYR A 552 -0.84 -15.53 6.76
C TYR A 552 0.55 -16.02 6.30
N VAL A 553 0.89 -17.29 6.56
CA VAL A 553 2.16 -17.88 6.09
C VAL A 553 2.18 -17.93 4.56
N ALA A 554 1.11 -18.39 3.91
CA ALA A 554 0.99 -18.39 2.45
C ALA A 554 1.15 -16.98 1.86
N LYS A 555 0.54 -15.97 2.49
CA LYS A 555 0.65 -14.55 2.10
C LYS A 555 2.10 -14.05 2.18
N ARG A 556 2.80 -14.38 3.27
CA ARG A 556 4.21 -14.01 3.49
C ARG A 556 5.13 -14.68 2.47
N GLU A 557 5.02 -15.99 2.29
CA GLU A 557 5.89 -16.73 1.38
C GLU A 557 5.63 -16.37 -0.09
N ASN A 558 4.36 -16.35 -0.53
CA ASN A 558 4.01 -16.22 -1.94
C ASN A 558 4.08 -14.77 -2.46
N ASP A 559 3.37 -13.83 -1.82
CA ASP A 559 3.32 -12.44 -2.32
C ASP A 559 4.53 -11.60 -1.89
N PHE A 560 5.06 -11.89 -0.72
CA PHE A 560 6.10 -11.09 -0.09
C PHE A 560 7.49 -11.75 -0.14
N SER A 561 7.59 -12.98 -0.64
CA SER A 561 8.84 -13.75 -0.82
C SER A 561 9.54 -14.07 0.51
N GLY A 562 8.78 -14.47 1.52
CA GLY A 562 9.23 -14.73 2.89
C GLY A 562 9.47 -13.45 3.70
N ASP A 563 9.15 -12.28 3.15
CA ASP A 563 9.43 -10.98 3.77
C ASP A 563 8.37 -10.61 4.81
N GLN A 564 8.65 -11.01 6.05
CA GLN A 564 7.90 -10.66 7.26
C GLN A 564 7.74 -9.13 7.45
N GLU A 565 8.67 -8.30 6.97
CA GLU A 565 8.62 -6.83 7.11
C GLU A 565 7.65 -6.20 6.10
N LYS A 566 7.57 -6.75 4.88
CA LYS A 566 6.47 -6.43 3.96
C LYS A 566 5.13 -6.92 4.51
N MET A 567 5.08 -8.13 5.08
CA MET A 567 3.84 -8.66 5.67
C MET A 567 3.34 -7.75 6.81
N TRP A 568 4.23 -7.27 7.68
CA TRP A 568 3.92 -6.27 8.71
C TRP A 568 3.44 -4.92 8.16
N ARG A 569 4.04 -4.40 7.08
CA ARG A 569 3.64 -3.11 6.49
C ARG A 569 2.30 -3.18 5.75
N GLU A 570 2.02 -4.30 5.09
CA GLU A 570 0.87 -4.47 4.21
C GLU A 570 -0.32 -5.11 4.93
N MET A 571 -0.08 -6.08 5.83
CA MET A 571 -1.04 -6.87 6.62
C MET A 571 -0.63 -7.02 8.11
N PRO A 572 -0.53 -5.91 8.88
CA PRO A 572 -0.16 -5.93 10.30
C PRO A 572 -1.15 -6.70 11.18
N SER A 573 -0.63 -7.48 12.14
CA SER A 573 -1.41 -8.13 13.21
C SER A 573 -1.56 -7.23 14.43
N THR A 574 -0.62 -6.30 14.65
CA THR A 574 -0.58 -5.30 15.74
C THR A 574 -0.21 -3.91 15.23
N PRO A 575 -0.49 -2.83 16.00
CA PRO A 575 0.01 -1.49 15.68
C PRO A 575 1.53 -1.42 15.61
N THR A 576 2.23 -2.08 16.54
CA THR A 576 3.69 -2.08 16.63
C THR A 576 4.36 -2.53 15.33
N GLU A 577 3.79 -3.54 14.67
CA GLU A 577 4.29 -4.08 13.40
C GLU A 577 4.19 -3.07 12.25
N CYS A 578 3.17 -2.21 12.23
CA CYS A 578 3.09 -1.13 11.23
C CYS A 578 4.35 -0.24 11.27
N TRP A 579 4.86 0.00 12.48
CA TRP A 579 6.05 0.80 12.76
C TRP A 579 7.36 0.03 12.57
N MET A 580 7.32 -1.30 12.42
CA MET A 580 8.48 -2.12 12.01
C MET A 580 8.72 -1.98 10.49
N GLN A 581 8.95 -0.74 10.03
CA GLN A 581 9.32 -0.51 8.64
C GLN A 581 10.65 -1.17 8.27
N SER A 582 10.82 -1.39 6.97
CA SER A 582 11.85 -2.29 6.42
C SER A 582 13.28 -1.99 6.89
N THR A 583 14.01 -3.06 7.11
CA THR A 583 15.45 -3.09 7.37
C THR A 583 16.31 -2.78 6.13
N GLU A 584 15.69 -2.53 4.97
CA GLU A 584 16.34 -1.85 3.85
C GLU A 584 16.94 -0.51 4.31
N GLY A 585 18.26 -0.42 4.24
CA GLY A 585 18.98 0.77 4.70
C GLY A 585 19.35 0.77 6.18
N LYS A 586 19.08 -0.27 6.99
CA LYS A 586 19.55 -0.38 8.39
C LYS A 586 20.49 -1.58 8.62
N PHE A 587 21.32 -1.53 9.66
CA PHE A 587 22.35 -2.57 9.90
C PHE A 587 22.04 -3.60 11.00
N TYR A 588 21.41 -3.21 12.11
CA TYR A 588 21.26 -4.09 13.29
C TYR A 588 19.81 -4.40 13.72
N THR A 589 18.80 -3.91 12.99
CA THR A 589 17.39 -4.04 13.36
C THR A 589 16.95 -5.48 13.59
N LYS A 590 17.42 -6.45 12.78
CA LYS A 590 17.09 -7.88 12.97
C LYS A 590 17.67 -8.45 14.27
N GLN A 591 18.86 -7.98 14.68
CA GLN A 591 19.48 -8.37 15.94
C GLN A 591 18.77 -7.75 17.16
N LEU A 592 18.29 -6.51 17.02
CA LEU A 592 17.55 -5.78 18.06
C LEU A 592 16.14 -6.35 18.24
N ALA A 593 15.43 -6.67 17.15
CA ALA A 593 14.16 -7.37 17.19
C ALA A 593 14.29 -8.74 17.88
N ALA A 594 15.30 -9.54 17.52
CA ALA A 594 15.61 -10.79 18.20
C ALA A 594 15.96 -10.60 19.69
N ALA A 595 16.68 -9.53 20.05
CA ALA A 595 17.01 -9.22 21.44
C ALA A 595 15.76 -8.83 22.27
N ARG A 596 14.80 -8.09 21.70
CA ARG A 596 13.50 -7.80 22.34
C ARG A 596 12.67 -9.07 22.53
N MET A 597 12.46 -9.83 21.45
CA MET A 597 11.67 -11.07 21.46
C MET A 597 12.21 -12.12 22.45
N GLN A 598 13.52 -12.15 22.66
CA GLN A 598 14.20 -13.06 23.59
C GLN A 598 14.35 -12.50 25.01
N GLY A 599 13.75 -11.34 25.34
CA GLY A 599 13.82 -10.72 26.66
C GLY A 599 15.24 -10.25 27.06
N ARG A 600 16.13 -10.04 26.09
CA ARG A 600 17.53 -9.63 26.31
C ARG A 600 17.72 -8.12 26.42
N ILE A 601 16.69 -7.34 26.08
CA ILE A 601 16.56 -5.95 26.52
C ILE A 601 15.60 -5.95 27.70
N THR A 602 16.10 -5.61 28.89
CA THR A 602 15.36 -5.72 30.16
C THR A 602 16.10 -4.93 31.25
N ARG A 603 15.60 -4.90 32.48
CA ARG A 603 16.29 -4.23 33.60
C ARG A 603 17.45 -5.05 34.14
N ILE A 604 18.69 -4.55 34.02
CA ILE A 604 19.93 -5.24 34.43
C ILE A 604 20.61 -4.49 35.58
N PRO A 605 20.55 -5.00 36.82
CA PRO A 605 21.27 -4.39 37.94
C PRO A 605 22.80 -4.60 37.82
N HIS A 606 23.57 -3.54 38.06
CA HIS A 606 25.03 -3.57 38.21
C HIS A 606 25.44 -4.49 39.37
N VAL A 607 26.35 -5.44 39.11
CA VAL A 607 26.88 -6.36 40.11
C VAL A 607 28.20 -5.82 40.67
N THR A 608 28.21 -5.35 41.91
CA THR A 608 29.33 -4.61 42.53
C THR A 608 30.65 -5.37 42.66
N SER A 609 30.63 -6.71 42.55
CA SER A 609 31.83 -7.57 42.60
C SER A 609 32.44 -7.87 41.21
N VAL A 610 31.86 -7.38 40.12
CA VAL A 610 32.30 -7.66 38.74
C VAL A 610 32.82 -6.38 38.08
N ALA A 611 34.02 -6.44 37.50
CA ALA A 611 34.61 -5.28 36.83
C ALA A 611 33.88 -4.93 35.53
N VAL A 612 33.60 -3.65 35.33
CA VAL A 612 32.95 -3.09 34.14
C VAL A 612 34.01 -2.82 33.07
N ASN A 613 33.89 -3.45 31.91
CA ASN A 613 34.70 -3.13 30.73
C ASN A 613 34.00 -2.04 29.91
N THR A 614 34.75 -1.19 29.22
CA THR A 614 34.18 -0.13 28.37
C THR A 614 34.71 -0.17 26.95
N PHE A 615 33.89 0.17 25.96
CA PHE A 615 34.24 0.15 24.54
C PHE A 615 33.94 1.51 23.93
N TRP A 616 34.95 2.14 23.31
CA TRP A 616 34.93 3.54 22.93
C TRP A 616 34.92 3.72 21.41
N ASP A 617 34.24 4.76 20.94
CA ASP A 617 34.51 5.42 19.67
C ASP A 617 34.88 6.88 19.95
N ILE A 618 35.88 7.43 19.24
CA ILE A 618 36.57 8.67 19.65
C ILE A 618 36.67 9.65 18.48
N GLY A 619 35.60 10.42 18.24
CA GLY A 619 35.64 11.57 17.33
C GLY A 619 36.77 12.56 17.68
N ALA A 620 37.26 13.29 16.68
CA ALA A 620 38.20 14.41 16.86
C ALA A 620 37.51 15.78 16.79
N GLY A 621 36.19 15.77 16.61
CA GLY A 621 35.28 16.91 16.42
C GLY A 621 33.83 16.43 16.35
N ASP A 622 33.63 15.24 15.79
CA ASP A 622 32.40 14.44 15.96
C ASP A 622 32.28 13.89 17.40
N GLY A 623 31.13 13.30 17.73
CA GLY A 623 30.84 12.75 19.04
C GLY A 623 31.74 11.58 19.48
N SER A 624 31.67 11.23 20.76
CA SER A 624 32.31 10.03 21.32
C SER A 624 31.27 9.15 22.01
N GLY A 625 31.22 7.87 21.64
CA GLY A 625 30.29 6.88 22.19
C GLY A 625 31.01 5.87 23.08
N ILE A 626 30.43 5.52 24.23
CA ILE A 626 31.03 4.60 25.20
C ILE A 626 29.98 3.59 25.69
N TRP A 627 30.16 2.31 25.38
CA TRP A 627 29.38 1.21 25.97
C TRP A 627 30.08 0.67 27.22
N ALA A 628 29.33 0.46 28.31
CA ALA A 628 29.82 -0.13 29.56
C ALA A 628 29.16 -1.49 29.85
N MET A 629 29.96 -2.52 30.14
CA MET A 629 29.53 -3.93 30.10
C MET A 629 30.17 -4.79 31.20
N GLN A 630 29.37 -5.68 31.81
CA GLN A 630 29.82 -6.74 32.73
C GLN A 630 29.66 -8.13 32.10
N HIS A 631 30.74 -8.92 32.12
CA HIS A 631 30.73 -10.31 31.67
C HIS A 631 30.28 -11.23 32.81
N ILE A 632 29.12 -11.88 32.68
CA ILE A 632 28.54 -12.73 33.72
C ILE A 632 28.09 -14.06 33.10
N GLY A 633 28.93 -15.10 33.26
CA GLY A 633 28.70 -16.40 32.66
C GLY A 633 28.74 -16.31 31.12
N PRO A 634 27.73 -16.81 30.39
CA PRO A 634 27.67 -16.68 28.93
C PRO A 634 27.11 -15.33 28.44
N GLN A 635 26.79 -14.39 29.34
CA GLN A 635 26.10 -13.14 29.02
C GLN A 635 27.04 -11.93 29.10
N GLU A 636 27.08 -11.14 28.02
CA GLU A 636 27.72 -9.82 27.99
C GLU A 636 26.66 -8.76 28.32
N ARG A 637 26.64 -8.26 29.55
CA ARG A 637 25.58 -7.41 30.09
C ARG A 637 25.96 -5.94 30.01
N PHE A 638 25.43 -5.23 29.02
CA PHE A 638 25.56 -3.79 28.87
C PHE A 638 24.68 -3.07 29.89
N LEU A 639 25.30 -2.26 30.75
CA LEU A 639 24.65 -1.53 31.85
C LEU A 639 24.27 -0.10 31.46
N ARG A 640 25.05 0.52 30.56
CA ARG A 640 24.83 1.88 30.09
C ARG A 640 25.52 2.13 28.76
N TYR A 641 24.89 2.96 27.94
CA TYR A 641 25.58 3.72 26.88
C TYR A 641 25.76 5.16 27.35
N PHE A 642 26.93 5.74 27.06
CA PHE A 642 27.22 7.15 27.28
C PHE A 642 27.63 7.79 25.95
N GLU A 643 27.30 9.05 25.78
CA GLU A 643 27.69 9.86 24.61
C GLU A 643 28.06 11.28 25.03
N GLY A 644 28.81 11.97 24.18
CA GLY A 644 29.16 13.37 24.34
C GLY A 644 29.64 13.97 23.02
N TRP A 645 29.51 15.30 22.89
CA TRP A 645 29.80 16.05 21.67
C TRP A 645 30.69 17.25 22.01
N SER A 646 31.80 17.41 21.29
CA SER A 646 32.81 18.47 21.51
C SER A 646 33.48 18.52 22.90
N GLU A 647 33.27 17.51 23.74
CA GLU A 647 33.83 17.41 25.11
C GLU A 647 35.25 16.82 25.13
N GLY A 648 36.06 17.22 26.11
CA GLY A 648 37.44 16.75 26.29
C GLY A 648 37.55 15.45 27.11
N TYR A 649 38.66 14.70 26.99
CA TYR A 649 38.84 13.41 27.68
C TYR A 649 38.61 13.44 29.20
N ALA A 650 38.91 14.57 29.87
CA ALA A 650 38.66 14.74 31.30
C ALA A 650 37.16 14.68 31.66
N HIS A 651 36.26 15.10 30.76
CA HIS A 651 34.81 14.94 30.91
C HIS A 651 34.44 13.46 30.99
N TYR A 652 34.85 12.66 30.00
CA TYR A 652 34.51 11.23 29.92
C TYR A 652 35.13 10.44 31.08
N VAL A 653 36.35 10.76 31.50
CA VAL A 653 36.99 10.16 32.69
C VAL A 653 36.19 10.49 33.95
N LYS A 654 35.76 11.75 34.13
CA LYS A 654 34.91 12.16 35.27
C LYS A 654 33.55 11.45 35.25
N MET A 655 32.84 11.51 34.12
CA MET A 655 31.52 10.91 33.93
C MET A 655 31.51 9.41 34.26
N LEU A 656 32.55 8.68 33.83
CA LEU A 656 32.71 7.26 34.18
C LEU A 656 33.04 7.08 35.67
N ARG A 657 33.90 7.90 36.28
CA ARG A 657 34.21 7.83 37.73
C ARG A 657 33.00 8.14 38.61
N ASP A 658 32.15 9.08 38.21
CA ASP A 658 30.92 9.47 38.92
C ASP A 658 29.90 8.31 39.03
N THR A 659 30.04 7.23 38.23
CA THR A 659 29.22 6.01 38.37
C THR A 659 29.48 5.22 39.67
N GLY A 660 30.66 5.39 40.28
CA GLY A 660 31.13 4.57 41.39
C GLY A 660 31.45 3.11 41.02
N TRP A 661 31.53 2.76 39.74
CA TRP A 661 31.81 1.39 39.28
C TRP A 661 33.29 1.03 39.35
N ILE A 662 33.58 -0.26 39.54
CA ILE A 662 34.94 -0.82 39.44
C ILE A 662 35.21 -1.10 37.96
N PHE A 663 36.12 -0.36 37.34
CA PHE A 663 36.47 -0.56 35.93
C PHE A 663 37.52 -1.66 35.72
N GLY A 664 37.40 -2.37 34.59
CA GLY A 664 38.28 -3.46 34.16
C GLY A 664 39.23 -3.02 33.06
N VAL A 665 38.87 -3.31 31.80
CA VAL A 665 39.63 -2.89 30.61
C VAL A 665 38.83 -1.88 29.80
N HIS A 666 39.50 -0.80 29.39
CA HIS A 666 38.97 0.21 28.48
C HIS A 666 39.51 -0.06 27.07
N PHE A 667 38.63 -0.50 26.19
CA PHE A 667 38.93 -0.85 24.80
C PHE A 667 38.79 0.40 23.93
N LEU A 668 39.91 0.88 23.40
CA LEU A 668 39.98 2.07 22.54
C LEU A 668 40.18 1.66 21.06
N PRO A 669 39.70 2.45 20.09
CA PRO A 669 39.86 2.15 18.68
C PRO A 669 41.31 2.34 18.21
N HIS A 670 41.67 1.75 17.07
CA HIS A 670 43.03 1.77 16.53
C HIS A 670 43.64 3.17 16.30
N ASP A 671 42.80 4.19 16.07
CA ASP A 671 43.22 5.58 15.87
C ASP A 671 43.48 6.32 17.19
N ALA A 672 43.17 5.72 18.34
CA ALA A 672 43.56 6.25 19.66
C ALA A 672 45.09 6.29 19.87
N MET A 673 45.88 5.72 18.95
CA MET A 673 47.34 5.84 18.88
C MET A 673 47.83 6.98 17.96
N GLN A 674 46.94 7.63 17.18
CA GLN A 674 47.32 8.73 16.30
C GLN A 674 47.54 10.00 17.12
N GLN A 675 48.64 10.70 16.86
CA GLN A 675 48.90 11.99 17.51
C GLN A 675 47.88 13.03 17.04
N ARG A 676 47.14 13.61 18.00
CA ARG A 676 46.23 14.73 17.80
C ARG A 676 46.81 15.96 18.50
N GLN A 677 46.63 17.14 17.92
CA GLN A 677 46.98 18.40 18.58
C GLN A 677 45.75 18.89 19.36
N LEU A 678 45.89 18.98 20.68
CA LEU A 678 44.85 19.45 21.60
C LEU A 678 45.39 20.66 22.35
N ALA A 679 44.97 21.84 21.88
CA ALA A 679 45.54 23.14 22.28
C ALA A 679 47.08 23.12 22.23
N ASP A 680 47.73 23.34 23.39
CA ASP A 680 49.18 23.53 23.51
C ASP A 680 49.99 22.21 23.60
N ARG A 681 49.35 21.04 23.44
CA ARG A 681 50.03 19.73 23.46
C ARG A 681 49.72 18.88 22.22
N VAL A 682 50.73 18.12 21.80
CA VAL A 682 50.60 17.03 20.81
C VAL A 682 50.79 15.71 21.55
N GLY A 683 49.83 14.79 21.39
CA GLY A 683 49.83 13.47 22.02
C GLY A 683 48.76 12.58 21.41
N SER A 684 48.81 11.26 21.64
CA SER A 684 47.71 10.39 21.22
C SER A 684 46.56 10.39 22.24
N PRO A 685 45.31 10.09 21.83
CA PRO A 685 44.20 9.89 22.76
C PRO A 685 44.53 8.90 23.91
N LEU A 686 45.30 7.85 23.63
CA LEU A 686 45.81 6.92 24.63
C LEU A 686 46.72 7.60 25.66
N ASP A 687 47.63 8.47 25.23
CA ASP A 687 48.55 9.19 26.14
C ASP A 687 47.76 10.09 27.10
N PHE A 688 46.83 10.89 26.57
CA PHE A 688 46.00 11.79 27.38
C PHE A 688 45.09 11.03 28.35
N LEU A 689 44.47 9.93 27.93
CA LEU A 689 43.68 9.08 28.81
C LEU A 689 44.52 8.40 29.90
N THR A 690 45.78 8.06 29.60
CA THR A 690 46.74 7.48 30.58
C THR A 690 47.27 8.54 31.56
N GLU A 691 47.45 9.80 31.13
CA GLU A 691 47.81 10.92 32.02
C GLU A 691 46.65 11.26 32.98
N LEU A 692 45.40 11.21 32.51
CA LEU A 692 44.19 11.50 33.30
C LEU A 692 43.76 10.36 34.23
N ALA A 693 43.98 9.10 33.83
CA ALA A 693 43.57 7.91 34.58
C ALA A 693 44.69 6.84 34.59
N PRO A 694 45.82 7.09 35.27
CA PRO A 694 46.96 6.17 35.32
C PRO A 694 46.68 4.86 36.09
N ASP A 695 45.57 4.81 36.83
CA ASP A 695 45.02 3.62 37.48
C ASP A 695 44.20 2.71 36.53
N TRP A 696 43.86 3.17 35.32
CA TRP A 696 43.04 2.42 34.36
C TRP A 696 43.86 1.58 33.39
N ARG A 697 43.31 0.44 32.96
CA ARG A 697 43.92 -0.45 31.97
C ARG A 697 43.31 -0.22 30.59
N PHE A 698 44.04 0.45 29.70
CA PHE A 698 43.66 0.61 28.30
C PHE A 698 44.13 -0.57 27.44
N GLN A 699 43.38 -0.89 26.39
CA GLN A 699 43.74 -1.85 25.34
C GLN A 699 43.28 -1.32 23.98
N ILE A 700 44.17 -1.31 22.99
CA ILE A 700 43.83 -0.92 21.62
C ILE A 700 43.21 -2.12 20.88
N VAL A 701 42.09 -1.89 20.22
CA VAL A 701 41.44 -2.89 19.34
C VAL A 701 42.09 -2.82 17.94
N PRO A 702 42.55 -3.96 17.38
CA PRO A 702 43.11 -4.00 16.03
C PRO A 702 42.09 -3.59 14.96
N ARG A 703 42.54 -2.84 13.95
CA ARG A 703 41.70 -2.44 12.81
C ARG A 703 41.37 -3.64 11.93
N VAL A 704 40.08 -3.92 11.73
CA VAL A 704 39.61 -4.88 10.71
C VAL A 704 39.80 -4.35 9.29
N GLU A 705 40.00 -5.25 8.33
CA GLU A 705 40.25 -4.90 6.91
C GLU A 705 39.09 -4.12 6.27
N THR A 706 37.85 -4.47 6.59
CA THR A 706 36.65 -3.79 6.10
C THR A 706 35.63 -3.53 7.21
N ILE A 707 34.91 -2.40 7.12
CA ILE A 707 33.80 -2.07 8.02
C ILE A 707 32.72 -3.18 7.96
N GLN A 708 32.44 -3.70 6.77
CA GLN A 708 31.42 -4.74 6.57
C GLN A 708 31.75 -6.06 7.29
N HIS A 709 33.02 -6.47 7.34
CA HIS A 709 33.43 -7.62 8.16
C HIS A 709 33.18 -7.37 9.65
N GLY A 710 33.54 -6.18 10.14
CA GLY A 710 33.26 -5.77 11.52
C GLY A 710 31.78 -5.70 11.89
N ILE A 711 30.91 -5.29 10.96
CA ILE A 711 29.46 -5.32 11.14
C ILE A 711 28.96 -6.76 11.23
N SER A 712 29.48 -7.70 10.43
CA SER A 712 29.13 -9.13 10.54
C SER A 712 29.56 -9.72 11.89
N MET A 713 30.78 -9.47 12.34
CA MET A 713 31.24 -9.88 13.68
C MET A 713 30.31 -9.36 14.80
N THR A 714 29.84 -8.11 14.66
CA THR A 714 28.91 -7.49 15.62
C THR A 714 27.54 -8.18 15.60
N ARG A 715 27.03 -8.54 14.41
CA ARG A 715 25.77 -9.28 14.26
C ARG A 715 25.82 -10.68 14.87
N GLU A 716 26.94 -11.38 14.74
CA GLU A 716 27.18 -12.68 15.37
C GLU A 716 27.32 -12.56 16.90
N ALA A 717 28.07 -11.55 17.36
CA ALA A 717 28.25 -11.26 18.78
C ALA A 717 26.96 -10.89 19.50
N PHE A 718 26.02 -10.20 18.81
CA PHE A 718 24.73 -9.75 19.34
C PHE A 718 23.88 -10.84 20.02
N SER A 719 24.12 -12.12 19.72
CA SER A 719 23.53 -13.28 20.42
C SER A 719 23.85 -13.33 21.92
N ARG A 720 25.04 -12.85 22.32
CA ARG A 720 25.54 -12.83 23.71
C ARG A 720 25.20 -11.54 24.46
N ALA A 721 24.76 -10.50 23.75
CA ALA A 721 24.48 -9.19 24.32
C ALA A 721 23.14 -9.18 25.08
N TYR A 722 23.15 -8.58 26.26
CA TYR A 722 21.99 -8.21 27.05
C TYR A 722 22.12 -6.73 27.38
N PHE A 723 21.04 -5.94 27.27
CA PHE A 723 21.08 -4.48 27.43
C PHE A 723 20.11 -4.02 28.53
N ASP A 724 20.58 -3.12 29.40
CA ASP A 724 19.72 -2.46 30.38
C ASP A 724 18.74 -1.52 29.67
N GLU A 725 17.44 -1.75 29.87
CA GLU A 725 16.37 -1.02 29.19
C GLU A 725 16.42 0.50 29.41
N GLU A 726 16.80 0.95 30.61
CA GLU A 726 16.89 2.37 30.97
C GLU A 726 18.26 2.95 30.61
N GLY A 727 19.34 2.31 31.06
CA GLY A 727 20.72 2.77 30.87
C GLY A 727 21.24 2.68 29.43
N CYS A 728 20.72 1.77 28.62
CA CYS A 728 21.11 1.63 27.21
C CYS A 728 20.11 2.29 26.24
N ALA A 729 19.01 2.88 26.70
CA ALA A 729 17.96 3.44 25.83
C ALA A 729 18.48 4.37 24.71
N PRO A 730 19.41 5.32 24.95
CA PRO A 730 19.94 6.15 23.87
C PRO A 730 20.72 5.31 22.85
N GLY A 731 21.69 4.51 23.32
CA GLY A 731 22.51 3.67 22.45
C GLY A 731 21.72 2.66 21.62
N LEU A 732 20.62 2.11 22.18
CA LEU A 732 19.68 1.26 21.45
C LEU A 732 19.01 2.02 20.31
N ASN A 733 18.54 3.25 20.54
CA ASN A 733 17.95 4.11 19.51
C ASN A 733 18.95 4.39 18.36
N HIS A 734 20.19 4.78 18.67
CA HIS A 734 21.22 4.94 17.63
C HIS A 734 21.48 3.63 16.86
N LEU A 735 21.44 2.45 17.49
CA LEU A 735 21.62 1.17 16.80
C LEU A 735 20.43 0.78 15.89
N GLU A 736 19.22 1.24 16.18
CA GLU A 736 18.05 1.09 15.30
C GLU A 736 18.12 2.03 14.10
N LEU A 737 18.58 3.26 14.34
CA LEU A 737 18.69 4.29 13.30
C LEU A 737 19.98 4.16 12.46
N TYR A 738 21.00 3.43 12.92
CA TYR A 738 22.27 3.23 12.21
C TYR A 738 22.07 2.56 10.84
N GLY A 739 22.32 3.35 9.79
CA GLY A 739 21.89 3.04 8.44
C GLY A 739 22.99 2.98 7.38
N LYS A 740 22.61 2.48 6.21
CA LYS A 740 23.37 2.56 4.96
C LYS A 740 23.12 3.91 4.29
N LYS A 741 24.03 4.33 3.42
CA LYS A 741 23.88 5.54 2.60
C LYS A 741 23.01 5.29 1.36
N TRP A 742 22.08 6.20 1.08
CA TRP A 742 21.20 6.14 -0.11
C TRP A 742 21.89 6.72 -1.35
N ASN A 743 21.79 6.03 -2.50
CA ASN A 743 22.27 6.53 -3.78
C ASN A 743 21.09 6.96 -4.67
N ALA A 744 20.67 8.22 -4.49
CA ALA A 744 19.54 8.81 -5.23
C ALA A 744 19.68 8.81 -6.77
N ARG A 745 20.90 8.63 -7.31
CA ARG A 745 21.13 8.52 -8.77
C ARG A 745 20.90 7.10 -9.30
N LEU A 746 21.08 6.08 -8.46
CA LEU A 746 20.92 4.67 -8.83
C LEU A 746 19.62 4.05 -8.28
N GLY A 747 18.96 4.71 -7.32
CA GLY A 747 17.77 4.18 -6.66
C GLY A 747 18.08 3.01 -5.71
N THR A 748 19.29 2.96 -5.14
CA THR A 748 19.77 1.83 -4.33
C THR A 748 20.51 2.27 -3.07
N TRP A 749 20.48 1.42 -2.04
CA TRP A 749 21.33 1.55 -0.84
C TRP A 749 22.75 1.08 -1.15
N SER A 750 23.76 1.81 -0.70
CA SER A 750 25.17 1.37 -0.77
C SER A 750 25.51 0.41 0.39
N HIS A 751 26.74 -0.11 0.40
CA HIS A 751 27.29 -0.87 1.54
C HIS A 751 28.03 0.02 2.56
N GLU A 752 28.05 1.34 2.36
CA GLU A 752 28.68 2.30 3.25
C GLU A 752 27.69 2.77 4.33
N PRO A 753 28.11 2.91 5.60
CA PRO A 753 27.28 3.56 6.61
C PRO A 753 27.00 5.03 6.30
N GLU A 754 25.79 5.48 6.63
CA GLU A 754 25.48 6.90 6.67
C GLU A 754 26.00 7.49 7.99
N LYS A 755 27.00 8.37 7.90
CA LYS A 755 27.64 9.03 9.05
C LYS A 755 27.00 10.38 9.38
N LEU A 756 26.35 11.04 8.40
CA LEU A 756 25.78 12.38 8.59
C LEU A 756 24.52 12.40 9.47
N ALA A 757 24.00 11.22 9.85
CA ALA A 757 22.83 11.07 10.71
C ALA A 757 23.14 11.06 12.23
N GLY A 758 24.42 11.05 12.65
CA GLY A 758 24.78 11.04 14.08
C GLY A 758 24.40 9.75 14.82
N HIS A 759 24.50 8.60 14.12
CA HIS A 759 24.24 7.28 14.70
C HIS A 759 25.43 6.31 14.55
N SER A 760 26.58 6.78 14.04
CA SER A 760 27.77 5.94 13.87
C SER A 760 28.42 5.58 15.20
N GLU A 761 28.32 6.44 16.20
CA GLU A 761 29.19 6.47 17.36
C GLU A 761 28.84 5.31 18.31
N ALA A 762 27.55 5.04 18.49
CA ALA A 762 27.04 3.87 19.21
C ALA A 762 27.33 2.55 18.48
N ALA A 763 27.27 2.55 17.15
CA ALA A 763 27.50 1.37 16.31
C ALA A 763 28.98 0.99 16.19
N ASP A 764 29.85 2.00 16.07
CA ASP A 764 31.29 1.86 15.92
C ASP A 764 31.95 1.52 17.27
N SER A 765 31.45 2.07 18.39
CA SER A 765 31.87 1.69 19.75
C SER A 765 31.41 0.28 20.15
N LEU A 766 30.16 -0.12 19.87
CA LEU A 766 29.70 -1.50 20.09
C LEU A 766 30.51 -2.51 19.25
N ARG A 767 30.90 -2.12 18.03
CA ARG A 767 31.75 -2.93 17.17
C ARG A 767 33.14 -3.17 17.74
N GLN A 768 33.69 -2.26 18.56
CA GLN A 768 34.96 -2.50 19.28
C GLN A 768 34.87 -3.67 20.28
N TRP A 769 33.70 -3.88 20.91
CA TRP A 769 33.46 -5.08 21.74
C TRP A 769 33.49 -6.34 20.88
N ALA A 770 32.74 -6.37 19.77
CA ALA A 770 32.68 -7.53 18.90
C ALA A 770 34.03 -7.90 18.25
N GLN A 771 34.95 -6.93 18.10
CA GLN A 771 36.28 -7.12 17.51
C GLN A 771 37.38 -7.41 18.55
N GLY A 772 37.36 -6.72 19.69
CA GLY A 772 38.46 -6.71 20.66
C GLY A 772 38.25 -7.54 21.93
N TYR A 773 37.02 -7.98 22.21
CA TYR A 773 36.70 -8.65 23.48
C TYR A 773 36.81 -10.18 23.39
N ASP A 774 37.84 -10.75 24.02
CA ASP A 774 37.89 -12.17 24.39
C ASP A 774 37.96 -12.30 25.92
N PRO A 775 36.93 -12.84 26.61
CA PRO A 775 36.95 -13.02 28.06
C PRO A 775 38.07 -13.94 28.55
N ARG A 776 38.62 -14.81 27.68
CA ARG A 776 39.75 -15.71 28.00
C ARG A 776 41.05 -14.93 28.23
N LEU A 777 41.25 -13.80 27.56
CA LEU A 777 42.48 -13.00 27.63
C LEU A 777 42.52 -12.05 28.84
N ILE A 778 41.37 -11.78 29.47
CA ILE A 778 41.24 -10.78 30.54
C ILE A 778 41.63 -11.38 31.91
N ASN A 779 41.30 -12.65 32.15
CA ASN A 779 41.59 -13.36 33.41
C ASN A 779 43.05 -13.84 33.58
N ILE A 780 43.94 -13.60 32.60
CA ILE A 780 45.34 -14.01 32.70
C ILE A 780 46.11 -13.05 33.62
N GLN A 781 46.26 -13.40 34.90
CA GLN A 781 47.21 -12.77 35.80
C GLN A 781 48.64 -12.95 35.27
N ARG A 782 49.16 -11.95 34.54
CA ARG A 782 50.59 -11.87 34.24
C ARG A 782 51.36 -11.67 35.54
N ARG A 783 52.00 -12.75 36.03
CA ARG A 783 52.97 -12.68 37.14
C ARG A 783 53.95 -11.52 36.90
N PRO A 784 54.24 -10.68 37.92
CA PRO A 784 55.10 -9.52 37.74
C PRO A 784 56.49 -9.96 37.26
N ARG A 785 57.00 -9.30 36.21
CA ARG A 785 58.38 -9.48 35.75
C ARG A 785 59.32 -9.17 36.92
N ARG A 786 60.07 -10.16 37.41
CA ARG A 786 61.17 -9.95 38.35
C ARG A 786 62.11 -8.89 37.73
N ARG A 787 62.27 -7.75 38.41
CA ARG A 787 63.38 -6.82 38.10
C ARG A 787 64.67 -7.62 38.23
N ALA A 788 65.46 -7.69 37.16
CA ALA A 788 66.82 -8.19 37.24
C ALA A 788 67.60 -7.23 38.16
N ARG A 789 68.13 -7.75 39.27
CA ARG A 789 69.16 -7.03 40.02
C ARG A 789 70.43 -7.11 39.18
N GLY A 790 70.79 -6.01 38.51
CA GLY A 790 72.16 -5.83 38.04
C GLY A 790 73.09 -5.91 39.25
N GLY A 791 74.03 -6.84 39.23
CA GLY A 791 75.00 -6.98 40.31
C GLY A 791 75.99 -5.82 40.28
N MET A 792 76.36 -5.31 41.45
CA MET A 792 77.64 -4.62 41.59
C MET A 792 78.74 -5.66 41.46
N ALA A 793 79.72 -5.39 40.60
CA ALA A 793 81.04 -6.00 40.66
C ALA A 793 82.04 -4.85 40.79
N SER A 794 82.96 -4.99 41.74
CA SER A 794 84.10 -4.09 42.01
C SER A 794 85.21 -4.27 40.98
#